data_AF-A0A9N9TDB2-F1
#
_entry.id   AF-A0A9N9TDB2-F1
#
_cell.length_a   1.000
_cell.length_b   1.000
_cell.length_c   1.000
_cell.angle_alpha   90.00
_cell.angle_beta   90.00
_cell.angle_gamma   90.00
#
_symmetry.space_group_name_H-M   'P 1'
#
loop_
_entity.id
_entity.type
_entity.pdbx_description
1 polymer ?
#
loop_
_entity_poly.entity_id
_entity_poly.type
_entity_poly.pdbx_seq_one_letter_code
_entity_poly.pdbx_strand_id
1 'polypeptide(L)'
;MNKDEACFGWAVNASIFDPTGKSNLTTSYPHYSSLLQFHNIEFPMKLSDMPKFELLNNISINVFGISECFKNNATQLEVVGPLYHTKSKKPTVVNLLLIFDDNGNSHYCYIKNLSRLISKQKSHHNGQTFLCNSCLQFLSSLERLRKHEDNDCNFGYTKLPTTNMILNKYGHLQKENILQFFNFHKQMQVPFVIYADFESILQPIQYATPSDNSWFTVKTYQHKPYSFGFYVKCYFDDSLSPLTIYCRDNVVETFIQKLEKKVYTIDHKYLKHIKPMKKLTPEEELRFFASKSCHIRDKPIDFNEIKVRDHSHLTGLFLGAAHNACNLNYKLPKFIPVSIYNLTNYDAHLFITKLAQNNEKINFNLSKTLNANQCLELQKYCRSNEEFGLLRQKGVFPYSYLDNFSKLDEISLPTQEQFFDILKGESISDGKYLRPKQVWNVFDCNNLGEYSDVYLKSDVLLLADVFENFRRNCLFNYKLDPAPYLTVPSLSWDAMLRKTKIQLELLTNIDMLHFFRKGIRGGISQCSTRFATANNQYCENFNCSKPTSYILYLDATNLYGYAISQYLPHGDFRWLDDIEITNFDFLSIDDESLKGYVLEVDLAYPETLHVHHNDLPFCPENIIPPNEISKIRMYDFIYNYIKAKYTGNTTLLYTDTDSLILHIQTENVYHDIKENLNLFDTSNYPADNIFNISRTPSVVVRPSPYSPEFCTELAKKYEKGGKICDLYLKNQICLYGYISLLKGAKLDGYLRRIKQYVPSVLYEKAENTGDTDEDIGKEVDDCPKNGSRQGQGQGQGQGQGRGQGQGQGQGQGQGRCQGQGQGQGQGQGQGQGQGQGQGQGQGQRKMDLEALNEFLLLEGQRKPIIKLNKLQINTPYKISEAKVTASKFGDSVVLELDDKVVFLPPRSTEVLKNHILELGNGRYSLVFIGEKDTGKGNPAALFKFIKS
;
A
#
# COMPACT_ATOMS: atom_id res chain seq x y z
N MET A 1 -38.80 27.65 8.08
CA MET A 1 -37.53 28.10 8.71
C MET A 1 -37.69 29.55 9.15
N ASN A 2 -36.77 30.07 9.96
CA ASN A 2 -36.68 31.52 10.19
C ASN A 2 -36.36 32.22 8.86
N LYS A 3 -36.76 33.49 8.70
CA LYS A 3 -36.56 34.27 7.46
C LYS A 3 -35.52 35.40 7.61
N ASP A 4 -34.86 35.52 8.76
CA ASP A 4 -33.70 36.41 8.90
C ASP A 4 -32.42 35.77 8.39
N GLU A 5 -31.44 36.61 8.04
CA GLU A 5 -30.09 36.19 7.63
C GLU A 5 -29.18 35.87 8.84
N ALA A 6 -29.73 35.93 10.05
CA ALA A 6 -29.01 35.80 11.31
C ALA A 6 -28.92 34.34 11.82
N CYS A 7 -29.07 33.35 10.94
CA CYS A 7 -29.02 31.92 11.25
C CYS A 7 -27.78 31.52 12.08
N PHE A 8 -26.61 32.10 11.80
CA PHE A 8 -25.40 31.92 12.60
C PHE A 8 -25.58 32.35 14.06
N GLY A 9 -26.13 33.55 14.29
CA GLY A 9 -26.35 34.08 15.64
C GLY A 9 -27.32 33.21 16.42
N TRP A 10 -28.40 32.76 15.79
CA TRP A 10 -29.36 31.82 16.39
C TRP A 10 -28.75 30.44 16.67
N ALA A 11 -27.90 29.91 15.79
CA ALA A 11 -27.25 28.62 15.98
C ALA A 11 -26.23 28.64 17.13
N VAL A 12 -25.41 29.69 17.23
CA VAL A 12 -24.49 29.87 18.38
C VAL A 12 -25.27 30.05 19.68
N ASN A 13 -26.33 30.86 19.67
CA ASN A 13 -27.17 31.08 20.85
C ASN A 13 -27.81 29.77 21.37
N ALA A 14 -28.32 28.92 20.46
CA ALA A 14 -28.87 27.61 20.78
C ALA A 14 -27.85 26.57 21.30
N SER A 15 -26.56 26.91 21.30
CA SER A 15 -25.49 26.10 21.91
C SER A 15 -25.08 26.54 23.32
N ILE A 16 -25.48 27.75 23.72
CA ILE A 16 -25.08 28.39 25.00
C ILE A 16 -26.26 28.43 25.97
N PHE A 17 -27.49 28.49 25.46
CA PHE A 17 -28.72 28.55 26.27
C PHE A 17 -29.60 27.32 26.08
N ASP A 18 -30.17 26.84 27.18
CA ASP A 18 -31.28 25.88 27.14
C ASP A 18 -32.57 26.60 26.70
N PRO A 19 -33.38 25.97 25.82
CA PRO A 19 -34.61 26.57 25.34
C PRO A 19 -35.68 26.63 26.42
N THR A 20 -36.34 27.77 26.57
CA THR A 20 -37.50 27.94 27.47
C THR A 20 -38.78 27.26 26.92
N GLY A 21 -38.73 26.76 25.69
CA GLY A 21 -39.84 26.14 24.97
C GLY A 21 -39.37 25.12 23.94
N LYS A 22 -39.96 25.12 22.74
CA LYS A 22 -39.58 24.18 21.68
C LYS A 22 -38.22 24.59 21.07
N SER A 23 -37.21 23.71 21.21
CA SER A 23 -35.82 23.97 20.79
C SER A 23 -35.57 24.30 19.31
N ASN A 24 -36.60 24.24 18.46
CA ASN A 24 -36.56 24.61 17.04
C ASN A 24 -37.22 25.98 16.76
N LEU A 25 -37.63 26.73 17.78
CA LEU A 25 -38.21 28.07 17.66
C LEU A 25 -37.24 29.11 18.25
N THR A 26 -36.94 30.17 17.49
CA THR A 26 -36.08 31.27 17.94
C THR A 26 -36.66 32.02 19.16
N THR A 27 -37.98 32.06 19.31
CA THR A 27 -38.68 32.61 20.49
C THR A 27 -38.45 31.83 21.78
N SER A 28 -37.86 30.62 21.72
CA SER A 28 -37.45 29.86 22.93
C SER A 28 -36.06 30.26 23.44
N TYR A 29 -35.41 31.23 22.80
CA TYR A 29 -34.08 31.73 23.14
C TYR A 29 -34.13 33.27 23.28
N PRO A 30 -33.26 33.90 24.11
CA PRO A 30 -33.10 35.35 24.10
C PRO A 30 -32.62 35.83 22.71
N HIS A 31 -32.78 37.12 22.38
CA HIS A 31 -32.32 37.61 21.08
C HIS A 31 -30.79 37.51 20.95
N TYR A 32 -30.26 37.02 19.83
CA TYR A 32 -28.82 36.76 19.69
C TYR A 32 -27.96 38.02 19.93
N SER A 33 -28.44 39.20 19.53
CA SER A 33 -27.73 40.47 19.69
C SER A 33 -27.67 41.00 21.12
N SER A 34 -28.45 40.46 22.07
CA SER A 34 -28.31 40.83 23.50
C SER A 34 -27.27 39.99 24.23
N LEU A 35 -26.67 39.00 23.56
CA LEU A 35 -25.76 38.02 24.15
C LEU A 35 -24.42 37.91 23.42
N LEU A 36 -24.42 38.12 22.10
CA LEU A 36 -23.27 37.95 21.22
C LEU A 36 -22.94 39.28 20.54
N GLN A 37 -21.65 39.60 20.47
CA GLN A 37 -21.14 40.81 19.85
C GLN A 37 -20.81 40.60 18.36
N PHE A 38 -21.37 41.45 17.50
CA PHE A 38 -21.18 41.44 16.04
C PHE A 38 -20.65 42.78 15.51
N HIS A 39 -19.89 43.53 16.32
CA HIS A 39 -19.31 44.80 15.91
C HIS A 39 -18.45 44.63 14.64
N ASN A 40 -18.79 45.35 13.56
CA ASN A 40 -18.16 45.26 12.24
C ASN A 40 -18.24 43.85 11.59
N ILE A 41 -19.34 43.12 11.86
CA ILE A 41 -19.69 41.87 11.19
C ILE A 41 -21.09 42.03 10.60
N GLU A 42 -21.20 41.87 9.28
CA GLU A 42 -22.46 41.90 8.54
C GLU A 42 -23.06 40.50 8.42
N PHE A 43 -24.39 40.42 8.34
CA PHE A 43 -25.10 39.19 7.99
C PHE A 43 -25.37 39.17 6.47
N PRO A 44 -25.44 37.98 5.83
CA PRO A 44 -25.18 36.65 6.39
C PRO A 44 -23.69 36.42 6.72
N MET A 45 -23.43 35.75 7.85
CA MET A 45 -22.07 35.51 8.37
C MET A 45 -21.23 34.66 7.39
N LYS A 46 -20.03 35.16 7.02
CA LYS A 46 -19.08 34.46 6.16
C LYS A 46 -18.03 33.70 6.98
N LEU A 47 -17.48 32.60 6.42
CA LEU A 47 -16.39 31.85 7.04
C LEU A 47 -15.13 32.70 7.30
N SER A 48 -14.91 33.74 6.47
CA SER A 48 -13.82 34.73 6.62
C SER A 48 -13.90 35.56 7.90
N ASP A 49 -15.09 35.75 8.45
CA ASP A 49 -15.36 36.66 9.57
C ASP A 49 -15.43 35.92 10.92
N MET A 50 -15.38 34.58 10.89
CA MET A 50 -15.30 33.73 12.09
C MET A 50 -14.17 34.14 13.06
N PRO A 51 -12.93 34.46 12.61
CA PRO A 51 -11.88 34.91 13.53
C PRO A 51 -12.21 36.24 14.23
N LYS A 52 -12.96 37.13 13.59
CA LYS A 52 -13.42 38.40 14.20
C LYS A 52 -14.50 38.13 15.24
N PHE A 53 -15.45 37.26 14.92
CA PHE A 53 -16.48 36.82 15.87
C PHE A 53 -15.85 36.14 17.10
N GLU A 54 -14.90 35.24 16.88
CA GLU A 54 -14.11 34.62 17.94
C GLU A 54 -13.28 35.66 18.73
N LEU A 55 -12.76 36.72 18.12
CA LEU A 55 -12.07 37.78 18.89
C LEU A 55 -13.02 38.56 19.80
N LEU A 56 -14.23 38.87 19.34
CA LEU A 56 -15.25 39.63 20.07
C LEU A 56 -15.97 38.82 21.16
N ASN A 57 -16.03 37.49 21.04
CA ASN A 57 -16.79 36.62 21.93
C ASN A 57 -15.89 35.52 22.52
N ASN A 58 -16.07 35.13 23.79
CA ASN A 58 -15.21 34.12 24.42
C ASN A 58 -15.56 32.66 24.04
N ILE A 59 -15.80 32.43 22.74
CA ILE A 59 -16.33 31.20 22.14
C ILE A 59 -15.44 30.81 20.96
N SER A 60 -15.09 29.53 20.84
CA SER A 60 -14.47 28.93 19.67
C SER A 60 -15.52 28.33 18.73
N ILE A 61 -15.36 28.51 17.42
CA ILE A 61 -16.27 27.98 16.40
C ILE A 61 -15.55 26.93 15.53
N ASN A 62 -16.19 25.78 15.35
CA ASN A 62 -15.87 24.84 14.28
C ASN A 62 -17.08 24.76 13.34
N VAL A 63 -16.88 24.84 12.03
CA VAL A 63 -17.93 24.71 11.01
C VAL A 63 -17.63 23.49 10.15
N PHE A 64 -18.61 22.61 10.00
CA PHE A 64 -18.59 21.46 9.11
C PHE A 64 -19.56 21.69 7.95
N GLY A 65 -19.32 21.08 6.80
CA GLY A 65 -20.23 21.09 5.65
C GLY A 65 -21.01 19.79 5.53
N ILE A 66 -21.85 19.72 4.50
CA ILE A 66 -22.45 18.47 4.02
C ILE A 66 -22.02 18.27 2.56
N SER A 67 -21.70 17.04 2.18
CA SER A 67 -21.61 16.61 0.78
C SER A 67 -22.61 15.49 0.55
N GLU A 68 -23.24 15.50 -0.62
CA GLU A 68 -23.86 14.29 -1.13
C GLU A 68 -22.78 13.28 -1.50
N CYS A 69 -23.05 12.01 -1.22
CA CYS A 69 -22.27 10.88 -1.71
C CYS A 69 -23.22 9.71 -2.03
N PHE A 70 -22.91 8.93 -3.05
CA PHE A 70 -23.72 7.78 -3.41
C PHE A 70 -23.20 6.52 -2.69
N LYS A 71 -23.98 6.01 -1.71
CA LYS A 71 -23.62 4.81 -0.92
C LYS A 71 -24.85 3.94 -0.69
N ASN A 72 -24.70 2.63 -0.85
CA ASN A 72 -25.77 1.64 -0.65
C ASN A 72 -27.04 1.92 -1.48
N ASN A 73 -26.90 2.22 -2.77
CA ASN A 73 -27.99 2.56 -3.71
C ASN A 73 -28.86 3.76 -3.29
N ALA A 74 -28.33 4.68 -2.48
CA ALA A 74 -29.00 5.92 -2.10
C ALA A 74 -28.02 7.08 -2.05
N THR A 75 -28.49 8.28 -2.39
CA THR A 75 -27.80 9.52 -2.04
C THR A 75 -27.81 9.67 -0.52
N GLN A 76 -26.64 9.64 0.10
CA GLN A 76 -26.44 9.84 1.53
C GLN A 76 -25.71 11.17 1.74
N LEU A 77 -26.25 11.99 2.64
CA LEU A 77 -25.63 13.22 3.08
C LEU A 77 -24.55 12.89 4.13
N GLU A 78 -23.29 13.12 3.79
CA GLU A 78 -22.16 12.96 4.71
C GLU A 78 -21.62 14.31 5.18
N VAL A 79 -21.33 14.41 6.46
CA VAL A 79 -20.67 15.58 7.04
C VAL A 79 -19.21 15.61 6.58
N VAL A 80 -18.82 16.74 5.99
CA VAL A 80 -17.47 17.02 5.47
C VAL A 80 -16.84 18.21 6.19
N GLY A 81 -15.54 18.44 5.98
CA GLY A 81 -14.79 19.51 6.64
C GLY A 81 -13.94 19.02 7.83
N PRO A 82 -13.59 19.91 8.78
CA PRO A 82 -14.16 21.25 9.00
C PRO A 82 -13.87 22.24 7.86
N LEU A 83 -14.88 23.01 7.46
CA LEU A 83 -14.79 24.16 6.56
C LEU A 83 -14.19 25.39 7.27
N TYR A 84 -14.38 25.49 8.58
CA TYR A 84 -13.65 26.40 9.46
C TYR A 84 -13.31 25.66 10.75
N HIS A 85 -12.08 25.76 11.22
CA HIS A 85 -11.65 25.18 12.49
C HIS A 85 -11.03 26.28 13.35
N THR A 86 -11.40 26.31 14.63
CA THR A 86 -10.91 27.35 15.55
C THR A 86 -9.38 27.34 15.65
N LYS A 87 -8.77 28.53 15.70
CA LYS A 87 -7.31 28.69 15.85
C LYS A 87 -6.88 28.85 17.32
N SER A 88 -7.83 28.98 18.24
CA SER A 88 -7.56 29.16 19.68
C SER A 88 -8.68 28.52 20.48
N LYS A 89 -8.33 27.54 21.33
CA LYS A 89 -9.29 26.82 22.18
C LYS A 89 -9.74 27.72 23.33
N LYS A 90 -11.01 28.09 23.34
CA LYS A 90 -11.68 28.86 24.39
C LYS A 90 -12.53 27.95 25.29
N PRO A 91 -13.04 28.42 26.45
CA PRO A 91 -13.83 27.59 27.37
C PRO A 91 -15.09 26.98 26.75
N THR A 92 -15.71 27.70 25.80
CA THR A 92 -16.88 27.23 25.05
C THR A 92 -16.46 26.94 23.61
N VAL A 93 -16.64 25.69 23.16
CA VAL A 93 -16.41 25.28 21.75
C VAL A 93 -17.75 24.88 21.13
N VAL A 94 -18.12 25.53 20.03
CA VAL A 94 -19.39 25.32 19.34
C VAL A 94 -19.13 24.71 17.97
N ASN A 95 -19.73 23.55 17.72
CA ASN A 95 -19.72 22.89 16.41
C ASN A 95 -20.99 23.28 15.63
N LEU A 96 -20.81 23.83 14.44
CA LEU A 96 -21.87 24.24 13.53
C LEU A 96 -21.82 23.42 12.24
N LEU A 97 -22.97 23.25 11.60
CA LEU A 97 -23.13 22.64 10.28
C LEU A 97 -23.58 23.72 9.31
N LEU A 98 -22.84 23.90 8.22
CA LEU A 98 -23.17 24.79 7.11
C LEU A 98 -23.84 23.97 6.00
N ILE A 99 -25.02 24.42 5.59
CA ILE A 99 -25.86 23.79 4.59
C ILE A 99 -26.16 24.85 3.52
N PHE A 100 -26.24 24.45 2.25
CA PHE A 100 -26.63 25.34 1.16
C PHE A 100 -28.02 24.94 0.65
N ASP A 101 -28.82 25.91 0.19
CA ASP A 101 -30.06 25.66 -0.56
C ASP A 101 -29.80 25.58 -2.07
N ASP A 102 -30.81 25.17 -2.84
CA ASP A 102 -30.74 25.02 -4.30
C ASP A 102 -30.44 26.35 -5.04
N ASN A 103 -30.54 27.49 -4.37
CA ASN A 103 -30.23 28.82 -4.90
C ASN A 103 -28.83 29.32 -4.46
N GLY A 104 -28.05 28.51 -3.74
CA GLY A 104 -26.72 28.83 -3.23
C GLY A 104 -26.70 29.60 -1.90
N ASN A 105 -27.84 29.82 -1.24
CA ASN A 105 -27.87 30.50 0.06
C ASN A 105 -27.37 29.58 1.18
N SER A 106 -26.49 30.09 2.05
CA SER A 106 -25.90 29.31 3.14
C SER A 106 -26.63 29.48 4.47
N HIS A 107 -26.88 28.38 5.20
CA HIS A 107 -27.54 28.35 6.50
C HIS A 107 -26.72 27.60 7.56
N TYR A 108 -26.61 28.16 8.77
CA TYR A 108 -25.91 27.53 9.90
C TYR A 108 -26.87 26.80 10.84
N CYS A 109 -26.51 25.58 11.24
CA CYS A 109 -27.23 24.78 12.23
C CYS A 109 -26.31 24.34 13.38
N TYR A 110 -26.81 24.27 14.61
CA TYR A 110 -26.03 23.80 15.76
C TYR A 110 -25.93 22.27 15.82
N ILE A 111 -24.69 21.74 15.88
CA ILE A 111 -24.42 20.32 16.07
C ILE A 111 -24.38 19.98 17.56
N LYS A 112 -25.54 19.59 18.12
CA LYS A 112 -25.70 19.17 19.53
C LYS A 112 -24.80 18.00 19.96
N ASN A 113 -24.42 17.11 19.04
CA ASN A 113 -23.54 15.98 19.34
C ASN A 113 -22.81 15.52 18.07
N LEU A 114 -21.58 16.02 17.88
CA LEU A 114 -20.77 15.77 16.70
C LEU A 114 -20.37 14.28 16.57
N SER A 115 -19.99 13.64 17.68
CA SER A 115 -19.69 12.20 17.72
C SER A 115 -20.83 11.32 17.21
N ARG A 116 -22.08 11.61 17.61
CA ARG A 116 -23.27 10.87 17.16
C ARG A 116 -23.61 11.13 15.70
N LEU A 117 -23.32 12.34 15.21
CA LEU A 117 -23.57 12.72 13.82
C LEU A 117 -22.65 11.96 12.86
N ILE A 118 -21.35 11.84 13.21
CA ILE A 118 -20.33 11.26 12.32
C ILE A 118 -19.98 9.79 12.59
N SER A 119 -20.45 9.18 13.69
CA SER A 119 -20.07 7.80 14.05
C SER A 119 -20.39 6.80 12.94
N LYS A 120 -21.56 6.92 12.31
CA LYS A 120 -22.00 6.08 11.18
C LYS A 120 -21.16 6.25 9.91
N GLN A 121 -20.50 7.40 9.74
CA GLN A 121 -19.57 7.64 8.62
C GLN A 121 -18.18 7.01 8.85
N LYS A 122 -17.91 6.49 10.06
CA LYS A 122 -16.60 5.95 10.46
C LYS A 122 -16.63 4.49 10.88
N SER A 123 -17.76 3.99 11.36
CA SER A 123 -17.88 2.65 11.92
C SER A 123 -19.29 2.10 11.73
N HIS A 124 -19.39 0.84 11.32
CA HIS A 124 -20.64 0.07 11.32
C HIS A 124 -20.94 -0.56 12.70
N HIS A 125 -20.02 -0.46 13.67
CA HIS A 125 -20.25 -0.94 15.02
C HIS A 125 -21.10 0.05 15.82
N ASN A 126 -22.13 -0.43 16.52
CA ASN A 126 -23.03 0.37 17.37
C ASN A 126 -22.37 0.93 18.67
N GLY A 127 -21.04 0.98 18.74
CA GLY A 127 -20.30 1.50 19.89
C GLY A 127 -20.27 3.03 19.92
N GLN A 128 -20.28 3.61 21.13
CA GLN A 128 -20.12 5.05 21.29
C GLN A 128 -18.68 5.47 20.97
N THR A 129 -18.51 6.29 19.93
CA THR A 129 -17.23 6.92 19.58
C THR A 129 -17.04 8.23 20.35
N PHE A 130 -15.83 8.50 20.82
CA PHE A 130 -15.49 9.74 21.52
C PHE A 130 -14.57 10.60 20.63
N LEU A 131 -15.04 11.77 20.20
CA LEU A 131 -14.29 12.69 19.35
C LEU A 131 -13.78 13.87 20.19
N CYS A 132 -12.51 14.24 20.04
CA CYS A 132 -12.02 15.51 20.60
C CYS A 132 -12.40 16.70 19.70
N ASN A 133 -13.05 17.72 20.26
CA ASN A 133 -13.48 18.91 19.52
C ASN A 133 -12.31 19.82 19.06
N SER A 134 -11.09 19.60 19.56
CA SER A 134 -9.93 20.46 19.27
C SER A 134 -9.01 19.91 18.17
N CYS A 135 -8.78 18.59 18.11
CA CYS A 135 -7.95 17.94 17.08
C CYS A 135 -8.73 17.01 16.14
N LEU A 136 -10.02 16.76 16.42
CA LEU A 136 -10.90 15.83 15.68
C LEU A 136 -10.40 14.38 15.64
N GLN A 137 -9.56 13.98 16.61
CA GLN A 137 -9.15 12.59 16.80
C GLN A 137 -10.27 11.78 17.47
N PHE A 138 -10.47 10.56 16.97
CA PHE A 138 -11.39 9.57 17.55
C PHE A 138 -10.68 8.71 18.60
N LEU A 139 -11.36 8.48 19.72
CA LEU A 139 -10.87 7.75 20.88
C LEU A 139 -11.92 6.74 21.34
N SER A 140 -11.44 5.61 21.88
CA SER A 140 -12.28 4.44 22.18
C SER A 140 -13.00 4.49 23.54
N SER A 141 -12.75 5.50 24.37
CA SER A 141 -13.42 5.69 25.65
C SER A 141 -13.39 7.15 26.11
N LEU A 142 -14.36 7.54 26.95
CA LEU A 142 -14.42 8.86 27.56
C LEU A 142 -13.18 9.17 28.42
N GLU A 143 -12.63 8.17 29.10
CA GLU A 143 -11.42 8.33 29.91
C GLU A 143 -10.19 8.65 29.05
N ARG A 144 -10.07 8.00 27.88
CA ARG A 144 -9.04 8.33 26.89
C ARG A 144 -9.22 9.72 26.33
N LEU A 145 -10.47 10.15 26.07
CA LEU A 145 -10.76 11.52 25.63
C LEU A 145 -10.34 12.56 26.68
N ARG A 146 -10.67 12.36 27.97
CA ARG A 146 -10.24 13.26 29.05
C ARG A 146 -8.72 13.32 29.15
N LYS A 147 -8.03 12.18 29.24
CA LYS A 147 -6.56 12.13 29.27
C LYS A 147 -5.93 12.85 28.08
N HIS A 148 -6.50 12.67 26.89
CA HIS A 148 -6.06 13.37 25.69
C HIS A 148 -6.31 14.89 25.75
N GLU A 149 -7.49 15.32 26.20
CA GLU A 149 -7.84 16.75 26.32
C GLU A 149 -7.02 17.48 27.39
N ASP A 150 -6.66 16.79 28.48
CA ASP A 150 -5.90 17.32 29.61
C ASP A 150 -4.38 17.36 29.34
N ASN A 151 -3.82 16.33 28.66
CA ASN A 151 -2.37 16.13 28.55
C ASN A 151 -1.79 16.32 27.14
N ASP A 152 -2.53 15.92 26.10
CA ASP A 152 -2.00 15.88 24.71
C ASP A 152 -2.47 17.07 23.87
N CYS A 153 -3.75 17.44 24.01
CA CYS A 153 -4.48 18.27 23.05
C CYS A 153 -4.45 19.77 23.37
N ASN A 154 -3.61 20.20 24.32
CA ASN A 154 -3.37 21.62 24.62
C ASN A 154 -2.70 22.41 23.49
N PHE A 155 -2.21 21.71 22.45
CA PHE A 155 -1.61 22.31 21.24
C PHE A 155 -2.51 22.19 19.99
N GLY A 156 -3.80 21.91 20.18
CA GLY A 156 -4.72 21.43 19.14
C GLY A 156 -5.09 22.41 18.02
N TYR A 157 -4.20 22.57 17.03
CA TYR A 157 -4.56 22.91 15.64
C TYR A 157 -3.48 22.44 14.67
N THR A 158 -3.89 22.03 13.46
CA THR A 158 -2.94 21.89 12.34
C THR A 158 -2.61 23.28 11.84
N LYS A 159 -1.45 23.82 12.21
CA LYS A 159 -0.97 25.07 11.63
C LYS A 159 -0.55 24.81 10.19
N LEU A 160 -1.33 25.29 9.22
CA LEU A 160 -0.83 25.39 7.84
C LEU A 160 0.41 26.31 7.84
N PRO A 161 1.49 25.93 7.16
CA PRO A 161 2.68 26.75 7.12
C PRO A 161 2.37 28.06 6.38
N THR A 162 2.93 29.16 6.86
CA THR A 162 2.72 30.48 6.25
C THR A 162 3.84 30.83 5.28
N THR A 163 3.62 31.85 4.44
CA THR A 163 4.67 32.46 3.62
C THR A 163 5.54 33.44 4.41
N ASN A 164 5.31 33.60 5.73
CA ASN A 164 6.06 34.53 6.57
C ASN A 164 7.55 34.16 6.63
N MET A 165 8.38 35.18 6.65
CA MET A 165 9.82 35.03 6.84
C MET A 165 10.14 34.69 8.29
N ILE A 166 10.64 33.48 8.52
CA ILE A 166 11.13 32.99 9.81
C ILE A 166 12.66 32.90 9.80
N LEU A 167 13.28 33.22 10.94
CA LEU A 167 14.69 32.91 11.17
C LEU A 167 14.80 31.45 11.60
N ASN A 168 15.41 30.60 10.78
CA ASN A 168 15.65 29.21 11.17
C ASN A 168 16.72 29.10 12.26
N LYS A 169 16.84 27.92 12.88
CA LYS A 169 17.79 27.66 13.99
C LYS A 169 19.27 27.92 13.65
N TYR A 170 19.62 28.10 12.37
CA TYR A 170 20.97 28.42 11.90
C TYR A 170 21.17 29.91 11.57
N GLY A 171 20.19 30.78 11.85
CA GLY A 171 20.28 32.22 11.60
C GLY A 171 19.96 32.65 10.17
N HIS A 172 19.31 31.81 9.37
CA HIS A 172 18.91 32.18 8.00
C HIS A 172 17.42 32.46 7.92
N LEU A 173 17.10 33.58 7.27
CA LEU A 173 15.75 33.99 6.98
C LEU A 173 15.19 33.18 5.79
N GLN A 174 14.03 32.56 5.95
CA GLN A 174 13.33 31.81 4.90
C GLN A 174 11.82 31.87 5.11
N LYS A 175 11.01 31.56 4.09
CA LYS A 175 9.57 31.35 4.31
C LYS A 175 9.32 30.13 5.22
N GLU A 176 8.30 30.17 6.07
CA GLU A 176 7.89 29.05 6.93
C GLU A 176 7.43 27.83 6.12
N ASN A 177 6.85 28.03 4.94
CA ASN A 177 6.41 26.96 4.04
C ASN A 177 7.50 26.30 3.18
N ILE A 178 8.78 26.60 3.38
CA ILE A 178 9.88 25.94 2.65
C ILE A 178 10.53 24.83 3.48
N LEU A 179 10.30 23.59 3.05
CA LEU A 179 10.92 22.39 3.60
C LEU A 179 12.24 22.08 2.89
N GLN A 180 13.32 22.02 3.66
CA GLN A 180 14.67 21.65 3.21
C GLN A 180 15.48 21.01 4.35
N PHE A 181 16.63 20.42 4.05
CA PHE A 181 17.43 19.71 5.06
C PHE A 181 18.01 20.65 6.14
N PHE A 182 17.60 20.44 7.39
CA PHE A 182 18.07 21.18 8.57
C PHE A 182 18.56 20.30 9.73
N ASN A 183 18.72 19.01 9.51
CA ASN A 183 19.10 18.07 10.56
C ASN A 183 20.60 17.79 10.56
N PHE A 184 21.42 18.83 10.36
CA PHE A 184 22.89 18.71 10.27
C PHE A 184 23.50 17.99 11.47
N HIS A 185 22.97 18.14 12.68
CA HIS A 185 23.42 17.42 13.88
C HIS A 185 23.38 15.88 13.75
N LYS A 186 22.47 15.33 12.92
CA LYS A 186 22.39 13.87 12.63
C LYS A 186 23.48 13.37 11.67
N GLN A 187 24.34 14.26 11.16
CA GLN A 187 25.58 13.88 10.48
C GLN A 187 26.67 13.47 11.46
N MET A 188 26.55 13.86 12.74
CA MET A 188 27.46 13.38 13.80
C MET A 188 27.14 11.93 14.12
N GLN A 189 28.13 11.05 14.04
CA GLN A 189 27.98 9.67 14.50
C GLN A 189 27.72 9.66 16.02
N VAL A 190 26.63 9.02 16.44
CA VAL A 190 26.24 8.92 17.85
C VAL A 190 27.34 8.16 18.63
N PRO A 191 27.88 8.72 19.73
CA PRO A 191 29.05 8.17 20.41
C PRO A 191 28.85 6.75 20.96
N PHE A 192 27.67 6.50 21.54
CA PHE A 192 27.26 5.24 22.14
C PHE A 192 25.88 4.83 21.62
N VAL A 193 25.72 3.56 21.27
CA VAL A 193 24.42 2.92 20.98
C VAL A 193 24.33 1.67 21.84
N ILE A 194 23.15 1.34 22.36
CA ILE A 194 22.92 0.12 23.14
C ILE A 194 22.02 -0.79 22.31
N TYR A 195 22.43 -2.04 22.16
CA TYR A 195 21.64 -3.11 21.56
C TYR A 195 21.18 -4.03 22.68
N ALA A 196 19.91 -4.38 22.74
CA ALA A 196 19.39 -5.25 23.80
C ALA A 196 18.35 -6.23 23.29
N ASP A 197 18.11 -7.28 24.08
CA ASP A 197 17.06 -8.26 23.84
C ASP A 197 16.69 -8.97 25.16
N PHE A 198 15.55 -9.66 25.18
CA PHE A 198 15.03 -10.36 26.35
C PHE A 198 14.61 -11.79 26.00
N GLU A 199 14.65 -12.68 26.99
CA GLU A 199 14.02 -13.99 26.88
C GLU A 199 12.94 -14.16 27.94
N SER A 200 11.83 -14.80 27.53
CA SER A 200 10.65 -15.03 28.37
C SER A 200 10.18 -16.49 28.35
N ILE A 201 9.72 -16.93 29.52
CA ILE A 201 9.04 -18.21 29.74
C ILE A 201 7.58 -18.06 29.33
N LEU A 202 7.01 -19.05 28.63
CA LEU A 202 5.61 -19.11 28.25
C LEU A 202 4.78 -19.78 29.36
N GLN A 203 4.55 -19.11 30.48
CA GLN A 203 3.82 -19.71 31.60
C GLN A 203 2.33 -19.94 31.23
N PRO A 204 1.79 -21.17 31.32
CA PRO A 204 0.38 -21.43 31.05
C PRO A 204 -0.53 -20.75 32.07
N ILE A 205 -1.65 -20.20 31.62
CA ILE A 205 -2.67 -19.60 32.48
C ILE A 205 -3.86 -20.57 32.59
N GLN A 206 -4.14 -21.06 33.80
CA GLN A 206 -5.43 -21.71 34.07
C GLN A 206 -6.53 -20.65 34.09
N TYR A 207 -7.58 -20.85 33.30
CA TYR A 207 -8.76 -20.00 33.27
C TYR A 207 -10.00 -20.79 33.71
N ALA A 208 -10.95 -20.10 34.35
CA ALA A 208 -12.25 -20.68 34.65
C ALA A 208 -12.98 -21.03 33.34
N THR A 209 -13.68 -22.17 33.32
CA THR A 209 -14.47 -22.61 32.16
C THR A 209 -15.45 -21.52 31.71
N PRO A 210 -15.57 -21.24 30.39
CA PRO A 210 -16.47 -20.23 29.89
C PRO A 210 -17.94 -20.57 30.15
N SER A 211 -18.79 -19.54 30.19
CA SER A 211 -20.22 -19.71 30.02
C SER A 211 -20.58 -19.71 28.54
N ASP A 212 -21.49 -20.59 28.12
CA ASP A 212 -21.75 -20.93 26.71
C ASP A 212 -22.28 -19.78 25.83
N ASN A 213 -22.59 -18.62 26.42
CA ASN A 213 -23.31 -17.51 25.78
C ASN A 213 -22.47 -16.22 25.56
N SER A 214 -21.14 -16.30 25.55
CA SER A 214 -20.31 -15.14 25.15
C SER A 214 -19.05 -15.53 24.38
N TRP A 215 -18.67 -14.68 23.42
CA TRP A 215 -17.36 -14.73 22.76
C TRP A 215 -16.31 -14.07 23.67
N PHE A 216 -15.18 -14.72 23.86
CA PHE A 216 -14.14 -14.31 24.80
C PHE A 216 -12.75 -14.62 24.24
N THR A 217 -11.81 -13.68 24.38
CA THR A 217 -10.40 -13.92 24.04
C THR A 217 -9.70 -14.53 25.26
N VAL A 218 -9.29 -15.79 25.17
CA VAL A 218 -8.52 -16.45 26.22
C VAL A 218 -7.05 -16.04 26.12
N LYS A 219 -6.49 -15.54 27.22
CA LYS A 219 -5.03 -15.53 27.39
C LYS A 219 -4.62 -16.93 27.83
N THR A 220 -4.01 -17.68 26.92
CA THR A 220 -3.55 -19.06 27.17
C THR A 220 -2.21 -19.11 27.89
N TYR A 221 -1.33 -18.12 27.64
CA TYR A 221 0.00 -18.02 28.23
C TYR A 221 0.29 -16.60 28.74
N GLN A 222 1.15 -16.50 29.76
CA GLN A 222 1.76 -15.28 30.27
C GLN A 222 3.27 -15.34 30.01
N HIS A 223 3.80 -14.36 29.29
CA HIS A 223 5.25 -14.22 29.15
C HIS A 223 5.84 -13.69 30.45
N LYS A 224 6.80 -14.41 31.03
CA LYS A 224 7.58 -13.97 32.18
C LYS A 224 9.06 -13.85 31.80
N PRO A 225 9.67 -12.66 31.88
CA PRO A 225 11.08 -12.49 31.57
C PRO A 225 11.92 -13.32 32.53
N TYR A 226 12.93 -14.03 32.00
CA TYR A 226 13.91 -14.74 32.82
C TYR A 226 15.36 -14.34 32.50
N SER A 227 15.64 -13.85 31.30
CA SER A 227 16.96 -13.33 30.92
C SER A 227 16.87 -12.01 30.14
N PHE A 228 17.93 -11.21 30.21
CA PHE A 228 18.16 -10.08 29.31
C PHE A 228 19.63 -10.04 28.88
N GLY A 229 19.85 -9.58 27.64
CA GLY A 229 21.16 -9.22 27.12
C GLY A 229 21.17 -7.76 26.71
N PHE A 230 22.24 -7.01 27.03
CA PHE A 230 22.52 -5.76 26.33
C PHE A 230 24.01 -5.59 26.04
N TYR A 231 24.29 -5.13 24.83
CA TYR A 231 25.62 -4.78 24.34
C TYR A 231 25.69 -3.25 24.15
N VAL A 232 26.58 -2.61 24.91
CA VAL A 232 26.89 -1.19 24.66
C VAL A 232 27.94 -1.14 23.55
N LYS A 233 27.70 -0.37 22.49
CA LYS A 233 28.67 -0.11 21.43
C LYS A 233 29.18 1.33 21.50
N CYS A 234 30.48 1.49 21.69
CA CYS A 234 31.19 2.76 21.53
C CYS A 234 31.90 2.78 20.15
N TYR A 235 31.79 3.88 19.40
CA TYR A 235 32.47 3.96 18.09
C TYR A 235 33.95 4.37 18.18
N PHE A 236 34.33 5.14 19.21
CA PHE A 236 35.66 5.79 19.27
C PHE A 236 36.66 5.09 20.21
N ASP A 237 36.18 4.20 21.07
CA ASP A 237 36.98 3.41 22.00
C ASP A 237 36.27 2.07 22.28
N ASP A 238 36.76 1.00 21.67
CA ASP A 238 36.13 -0.30 21.73
C ASP A 238 36.15 -0.92 23.14
N SER A 239 37.11 -0.52 23.99
CA SER A 239 37.20 -0.97 25.38
C SER A 239 35.99 -0.55 26.24
N LEU A 240 35.26 0.47 25.78
CA LEU A 240 34.02 0.95 26.38
C LEU A 240 32.77 0.23 25.86
N SER A 241 32.94 -0.92 25.17
CA SER A 241 31.84 -1.66 24.54
C SER A 241 31.56 -3.03 25.19
N PRO A 242 31.08 -3.10 26.46
CA PRO A 242 30.80 -4.37 27.12
C PRO A 242 29.42 -4.95 26.76
N LEU A 243 29.39 -6.27 26.53
CA LEU A 243 28.21 -7.12 26.65
C LEU A 243 27.87 -7.39 28.11
N THR A 244 26.59 -7.35 28.46
CA THR A 244 26.03 -7.74 29.76
C THR A 244 24.89 -8.73 29.51
N ILE A 245 24.96 -9.92 30.08
CA ILE A 245 23.88 -10.91 30.10
C ILE A 245 23.48 -11.14 31.57
N TYR A 246 22.20 -11.42 31.82
CA TYR A 246 21.68 -11.68 33.16
C TYR A 246 20.42 -12.56 33.11
N CYS A 247 20.53 -13.79 33.62
CA CYS A 247 19.45 -14.77 33.71
C CYS A 247 19.15 -15.13 35.19
N ARG A 248 18.25 -14.39 35.87
CA ARG A 248 17.75 -14.62 37.26
C ARG A 248 16.47 -13.81 37.52
N ASP A 249 15.85 -13.98 38.69
CA ASP A 249 14.69 -13.20 39.16
C ASP A 249 14.88 -11.67 39.05
N ASN A 250 13.76 -10.94 38.97
CA ASN A 250 13.72 -9.47 38.86
C ASN A 250 14.50 -8.92 37.64
N VAL A 251 14.41 -9.64 36.52
CA VAL A 251 15.01 -9.31 35.21
C VAL A 251 14.78 -7.85 34.81
N VAL A 252 13.53 -7.38 34.87
CA VAL A 252 13.12 -6.05 34.37
C VAL A 252 13.66 -4.94 35.26
N GLU A 253 13.53 -5.07 36.59
CA GLU A 253 14.07 -4.14 37.57
C GLU A 253 15.61 -4.08 37.46
N THR A 254 16.25 -5.24 37.34
CA THR A 254 17.71 -5.34 37.18
C THR A 254 18.20 -4.77 35.85
N PHE A 255 17.43 -4.95 34.77
CA PHE A 255 17.71 -4.34 33.47
C PHE A 255 17.70 -2.82 33.57
N ILE A 256 16.62 -2.25 34.11
CA ILE A 256 16.46 -0.79 34.27
C ILE A 256 17.62 -0.24 35.12
N GLN A 257 17.89 -0.83 36.29
CA GLN A 257 18.97 -0.37 37.18
C GLN A 257 20.36 -0.43 36.51
N LYS A 258 20.68 -1.51 35.77
CA LYS A 258 21.96 -1.61 35.05
C LYS A 258 22.03 -0.63 33.88
N LEU A 259 20.93 -0.46 33.15
CA LEU A 259 20.83 0.46 32.01
C LEU A 259 20.99 1.91 32.48
N GLU A 260 20.24 2.35 33.48
CA GLU A 260 20.34 3.69 34.08
C GLU A 260 21.76 3.97 34.59
N LYS A 261 22.36 3.02 35.32
CA LYS A 261 23.75 3.15 35.78
C LYS A 261 24.75 3.31 34.62
N LYS A 262 24.56 2.58 33.52
CA LYS A 262 25.41 2.69 32.32
C LYS A 262 25.18 4.03 31.60
N VAL A 263 23.93 4.42 31.36
CA VAL A 263 23.54 5.69 30.74
C VAL A 263 24.09 6.88 31.54
N TYR A 264 23.90 6.88 32.86
CA TYR A 264 24.44 7.89 33.77
C TYR A 264 25.97 7.98 33.68
N THR A 265 26.66 6.83 33.71
CA THR A 265 28.13 6.78 33.61
C THR A 265 28.62 7.33 32.28
N ILE A 266 27.96 6.98 31.17
CA ILE A 266 28.32 7.45 29.83
C ILE A 266 28.06 8.96 29.70
N ASP A 267 26.90 9.43 30.13
CA ASP A 267 26.51 10.84 30.05
C ASP A 267 27.46 11.73 30.88
N HIS A 268 27.67 11.40 32.16
CA HIS A 268 28.56 12.16 33.03
C HIS A 268 30.03 12.09 32.62
N LYS A 269 30.55 10.93 32.20
CA LYS A 269 31.98 10.79 31.91
C LYS A 269 32.37 11.23 30.49
N TYR A 270 31.46 11.12 29.52
CA TYR A 270 31.80 11.27 28.09
C TYR A 270 30.91 12.24 27.30
N LEU A 271 29.64 12.47 27.66
CA LEU A 271 28.75 13.35 26.87
C LEU A 271 28.62 14.77 27.43
N LYS A 272 28.67 14.95 28.76
CA LYS A 272 28.61 16.25 29.44
C LYS A 272 29.89 17.08 29.30
N HIS A 273 31.05 16.43 29.23
CA HIS A 273 32.36 17.10 29.20
C HIS A 273 32.95 17.11 27.78
N ILE A 274 32.62 18.16 27.02
CA ILE A 274 33.24 18.45 25.72
C ILE A 274 34.75 18.66 25.91
N LYS A 275 35.58 17.89 25.21
CA LYS A 275 37.03 18.11 25.22
C LYS A 275 37.38 19.41 24.51
N PRO A 276 38.23 20.28 25.08
CA PRO A 276 38.66 21.50 24.42
C PRO A 276 39.39 21.18 23.12
N MET A 277 39.27 22.09 22.14
CA MET A 277 40.02 22.03 20.89
C MET A 277 41.52 22.00 21.17
N LYS A 278 42.23 21.03 20.59
CA LYS A 278 43.69 20.96 20.62
C LYS A 278 44.26 22.14 19.83
N LYS A 279 45.50 22.53 20.13
CA LYS A 279 46.22 23.52 19.32
C LYS A 279 46.35 22.99 17.89
N LEU A 280 45.87 23.76 16.91
CA LEU A 280 45.94 23.40 15.50
C LEU A 280 47.41 23.31 15.04
N THR A 281 47.64 22.38 14.11
CA THR A 281 48.87 22.32 13.31
C THR A 281 48.93 23.47 12.29
N PRO A 282 50.12 23.85 11.78
CA PRO A 282 50.23 24.86 10.73
C PRO A 282 49.39 24.56 9.49
N GLU A 283 49.28 23.27 9.11
CA GLU A 283 48.46 22.80 8.00
C GLU A 283 46.96 22.99 8.26
N GLU A 284 46.49 22.75 9.49
CA GLU A 284 45.09 22.97 9.88
C GLU A 284 44.74 24.47 9.93
N GLU A 285 45.64 25.32 10.40
CA GLU A 285 45.46 26.78 10.34
C GLU A 285 45.39 27.27 8.89
N LEU A 286 46.31 26.82 8.02
CA LEU A 286 46.25 27.13 6.59
C LEU A 286 44.92 26.66 5.96
N ARG A 287 44.44 25.45 6.32
CA ARG A 287 43.14 24.92 5.88
C ARG A 287 41.97 25.77 6.38
N PHE A 288 42.03 26.27 7.61
CA PHE A 288 41.02 27.19 8.17
C PHE A 288 40.99 28.53 7.43
N PHE A 289 42.16 29.14 7.18
CA PHE A 289 42.25 30.41 6.46
C PHE A 289 41.79 30.27 5.00
N ALA A 290 42.26 29.25 4.30
CA ALA A 290 41.92 28.98 2.90
C ALA A 290 40.44 28.60 2.68
N SER A 291 39.76 28.04 3.69
CA SER A 291 38.35 27.66 3.54
C SER A 291 37.43 28.88 3.37
N LYS A 292 36.65 28.86 2.28
CA LYS A 292 35.57 29.81 1.97
C LYS A 292 34.17 29.25 2.26
N SER A 293 34.08 28.03 2.79
CA SER A 293 32.81 27.32 2.99
C SER A 293 32.74 26.63 4.35
N CYS A 294 31.53 26.53 4.89
CA CYS A 294 31.23 25.85 6.14
C CYS A 294 31.07 24.34 5.90
N HIS A 295 31.95 23.55 6.51
CA HIS A 295 31.99 22.09 6.32
C HIS A 295 30.79 21.33 6.92
N ILE A 296 29.96 21.97 7.75
CA ILE A 296 28.77 21.37 8.39
C ILE A 296 27.59 21.28 7.40
N ARG A 297 27.51 22.21 6.45
CA ARG A 297 26.33 22.43 5.57
C ARG A 297 26.66 22.66 4.10
N ASP A 298 27.93 22.55 3.72
CA ASP A 298 28.43 22.69 2.36
C ASP A 298 27.96 23.97 1.64
N LYS A 299 27.94 25.11 2.34
CA LYS A 299 27.61 26.44 1.80
C LYS A 299 28.76 27.44 2.04
N PRO A 300 28.92 28.47 1.18
CA PRO A 300 29.85 29.57 1.42
C PRO A 300 29.65 30.22 2.79
N ILE A 301 30.71 30.81 3.33
CA ILE A 301 30.67 31.73 4.47
C ILE A 301 30.87 33.13 3.88
N ASP A 302 29.89 34.00 4.01
CA ASP A 302 29.98 35.39 3.52
C ASP A 302 30.94 36.23 4.38
N PHE A 303 31.47 37.31 3.84
CA PHE A 303 32.37 38.23 4.54
C PHE A 303 31.73 38.87 5.78
N ASN A 304 30.39 38.98 5.80
CA ASN A 304 29.62 39.47 6.93
C ASN A 304 29.35 38.41 8.02
N GLU A 305 29.66 37.12 7.75
CA GLU A 305 29.40 36.01 8.66
C GLU A 305 30.66 35.62 9.46
N ILE A 306 30.50 35.40 10.77
CA ILE A 306 31.63 35.04 11.64
C ILE A 306 32.08 33.60 11.34
N LYS A 307 33.25 33.47 10.69
CA LYS A 307 33.97 32.20 10.46
C LYS A 307 34.66 31.73 11.74
N VAL A 308 34.26 30.55 12.24
CA VAL A 308 34.81 29.91 13.46
C VAL A 308 35.44 28.55 13.17
N ARG A 309 36.32 28.09 14.07
CA ARG A 309 36.93 26.76 14.04
C ARG A 309 36.03 25.76 14.78
N ASP A 310 35.59 24.71 14.10
CA ASP A 310 34.85 23.60 14.70
C ASP A 310 35.79 22.42 15.04
N HIS A 311 35.44 21.63 16.04
CA HIS A 311 36.25 20.55 16.57
C HIS A 311 35.41 19.37 17.09
N SER A 312 35.99 18.18 17.04
CA SER A 312 35.39 16.97 17.58
C SER A 312 35.30 17.05 19.11
N HIS A 313 34.09 17.19 19.63
CA HIS A 313 33.81 17.24 21.07
C HIS A 313 34.36 16.04 21.89
N LEU A 314 34.65 14.91 21.24
CA LEU A 314 35.19 13.69 21.87
C LEU A 314 36.72 13.58 21.84
N THR A 315 37.39 14.23 20.88
CA THR A 315 38.84 14.06 20.64
C THR A 315 39.63 15.36 20.72
N GLY A 316 38.97 16.52 20.65
CA GLY A 316 39.57 17.85 20.55
C GLY A 316 40.17 18.16 19.16
N LEU A 317 40.09 17.25 18.18
CA LEU A 317 40.67 17.46 16.84
C LEU A 317 39.86 18.46 16.01
N PHE A 318 40.53 19.30 15.23
CA PHE A 318 39.90 20.26 14.33
C PHE A 318 39.16 19.55 13.19
N LEU A 319 37.91 19.97 12.90
CA LEU A 319 37.08 19.40 11.84
C LEU A 319 37.06 20.29 10.60
N GLY A 320 36.98 21.61 10.77
CA GLY A 320 36.97 22.56 9.67
C GLY A 320 36.47 23.94 10.05
N ALA A 321 36.41 24.82 9.06
CA ALA A 321 35.74 26.11 9.19
C ALA A 321 34.22 25.94 9.24
N ALA A 322 33.54 26.76 10.04
CA ALA A 322 32.10 26.80 10.14
C ALA A 322 31.56 28.22 10.34
N HIS A 323 30.28 28.43 10.05
CA HIS A 323 29.54 29.59 10.56
C HIS A 323 29.41 29.46 12.07
N ASN A 324 29.51 30.57 12.82
CA ASN A 324 29.28 30.57 14.27
C ASN A 324 27.94 29.92 14.67
N ALA A 325 26.85 30.27 13.97
CA ALA A 325 25.53 29.68 14.22
C ALA A 325 25.44 28.17 13.90
N CYS A 326 26.21 27.67 12.92
CA CYS A 326 26.28 26.24 12.65
C CYS A 326 27.05 25.51 13.75
N ASN A 327 28.23 26.01 14.12
CA ASN A 327 29.06 25.49 15.22
C ASN A 327 28.26 25.40 16.54
N LEU A 328 27.53 26.46 16.90
CA LEU A 328 26.70 26.48 18.12
C LEU A 328 25.53 25.47 18.11
N ASN A 329 25.10 25.00 16.95
CA ASN A 329 23.99 24.04 16.79
C ASN A 329 24.44 22.62 16.42
N TYR A 330 25.70 22.43 16.04
CA TYR A 330 26.29 21.14 15.67
C TYR A 330 26.83 20.43 16.92
N LYS A 331 25.92 20.17 17.86
CA LYS A 331 26.22 19.59 19.17
C LYS A 331 25.99 18.07 19.17
N LEU A 332 26.78 17.36 19.96
CA LEU A 332 26.57 15.94 20.21
C LEU A 332 25.14 15.72 20.75
N PRO A 333 24.45 14.66 20.30
CA PRO A 333 23.14 14.29 20.85
C PRO A 333 23.25 13.98 22.34
N LYS A 334 22.35 14.57 23.13
CA LYS A 334 22.24 14.35 24.59
C LYS A 334 21.36 13.14 24.94
N PHE A 335 21.43 12.09 24.12
CA PHE A 335 20.69 10.85 24.33
C PHE A 335 21.50 9.66 23.81
N ILE A 336 21.20 8.48 24.34
CA ILE A 336 21.83 7.22 23.95
C ILE A 336 20.71 6.36 23.33
N PRO A 337 20.76 6.07 22.01
CA PRO A 337 19.80 5.18 21.37
C PRO A 337 19.89 3.78 21.97
N VAL A 338 18.73 3.21 22.32
CA VAL A 338 18.60 1.80 22.72
C VAL A 338 17.78 1.11 21.64
N SER A 339 18.41 0.20 20.90
CA SER A 339 17.78 -0.62 19.86
C SER A 339 17.51 -1.99 20.45
N ILE A 340 16.24 -2.43 20.44
CA ILE A 340 15.83 -3.73 20.98
C ILE A 340 15.23 -4.55 19.85
N TYR A 341 15.61 -5.82 19.76
CA TYR A 341 15.03 -6.71 18.76
C TYR A 341 13.52 -6.88 19.01
N ASN A 342 12.73 -6.95 17.93
CA ASN A 342 11.28 -7.24 17.99
C ASN A 342 10.43 -6.42 19.01
N LEU A 343 10.88 -5.22 19.39
CA LEU A 343 10.24 -4.30 20.37
C LEU A 343 8.77 -3.98 20.06
N THR A 344 8.30 -4.31 18.87
CA THR A 344 6.93 -4.07 18.45
C THR A 344 5.99 -5.21 18.82
N ASN A 345 6.44 -6.47 18.93
CA ASN A 345 5.55 -7.64 19.12
C ASN A 345 5.59 -8.33 20.48
N TYR A 346 6.75 -8.46 21.12
CA TYR A 346 6.92 -9.44 22.19
C TYR A 346 7.50 -8.77 23.46
N ASP A 347 8.73 -8.30 23.37
CA ASP A 347 9.57 -7.90 24.51
C ASP A 347 9.13 -6.59 25.18
N ALA A 348 8.55 -5.69 24.40
CA ALA A 348 7.99 -4.43 24.89
C ALA A 348 7.00 -4.60 26.04
N HIS A 349 6.11 -5.59 25.97
CA HIS A 349 5.05 -5.75 26.98
C HIS A 349 5.59 -5.96 28.40
N LEU A 350 6.83 -6.46 28.51
CA LEU A 350 7.49 -6.84 29.75
C LEU A 350 7.94 -5.62 30.59
N PHE A 351 8.26 -4.49 29.94
CA PHE A 351 8.75 -3.27 30.60
C PHE A 351 8.02 -1.98 30.19
N ILE A 352 7.44 -1.88 28.98
CA ILE A 352 6.67 -0.70 28.54
C ILE A 352 5.42 -0.48 29.40
N THR A 353 4.86 -1.53 30.01
CA THR A 353 3.76 -1.42 30.99
C THR A 353 4.15 -0.56 32.21
N LYS A 354 5.45 -0.40 32.51
CA LYS A 354 6.00 0.50 33.54
C LYS A 354 6.52 1.84 32.99
N LEU A 355 6.55 2.04 31.66
CA LEU A 355 7.09 3.24 30.99
C LEU A 355 6.11 4.01 30.08
N ALA A 356 4.85 3.57 30.02
CA ALA A 356 3.66 4.24 29.47
C ALA A 356 3.44 4.29 27.92
N GLN A 357 2.24 3.79 27.56
CA GLN A 357 1.31 4.22 26.49
C GLN A 357 1.76 4.41 25.01
N ASN A 358 1.17 3.54 24.16
CA ASN A 358 0.88 3.63 22.71
C ASN A 358 2.00 3.28 21.69
N ASN A 359 1.55 2.83 20.51
CA ASN A 359 2.22 1.84 19.65
C ASN A 359 2.43 2.32 18.20
N GLU A 360 3.33 1.67 17.44
CA GLU A 360 2.97 0.87 16.24
C GLU A 360 4.15 0.02 15.69
N LYS A 361 3.89 -0.91 14.75
CA LYS A 361 4.77 -2.08 14.48
C LYS A 361 5.23 -2.26 13.02
N ILE A 362 6.52 -2.55 12.80
CA ILE A 362 7.07 -3.19 11.57
C ILE A 362 8.26 -4.09 11.97
N ASN A 363 8.54 -5.18 11.23
CA ASN A 363 9.58 -6.18 11.53
C ASN A 363 10.30 -6.66 10.25
N PHE A 364 11.63 -6.87 10.27
CA PHE A 364 12.42 -7.39 9.14
C PHE A 364 13.63 -8.22 9.60
N ASN A 365 13.97 -9.27 8.86
CA ASN A 365 14.96 -10.28 9.28
C ASN A 365 16.24 -10.21 8.40
N LEU A 366 17.24 -9.45 8.88
CA LEU A 366 18.37 -8.93 8.08
C LEU A 366 19.70 -9.72 8.21
N SER A 367 19.79 -10.73 9.08
CA SER A 367 21.08 -11.37 9.41
C SER A 367 21.70 -12.19 8.26
N LYS A 368 20.89 -12.70 7.33
CA LYS A 368 21.35 -13.55 6.22
C LYS A 368 22.19 -12.86 5.14
N THR A 369 22.25 -11.52 5.13
CA THR A 369 22.94 -10.74 4.08
C THR A 369 24.35 -10.27 4.45
N LEU A 370 24.86 -10.59 5.64
CA LEU A 370 26.20 -10.15 6.09
C LEU A 370 27.30 -11.20 5.82
N ASN A 371 28.41 -10.73 5.24
CA ASN A 371 29.64 -11.51 5.10
C ASN A 371 30.36 -11.70 6.45
N ALA A 372 31.28 -12.67 6.53
CA ALA A 372 31.99 -12.99 7.77
C ALA A 372 32.76 -11.79 8.35
N ASN A 373 33.43 -11.02 7.49
CA ASN A 373 34.16 -9.79 7.85
C ASN A 373 33.26 -8.61 8.26
N GLN A 374 31.94 -8.75 8.17
CA GLN A 374 30.98 -7.75 8.61
C GLN A 374 30.45 -8.01 10.02
N CYS A 375 30.63 -9.22 10.56
CA CYS A 375 30.18 -9.62 11.90
C CYS A 375 31.29 -9.41 12.96
N LEU A 376 31.73 -8.16 13.12
CA LEU A 376 32.88 -7.80 13.95
C LEU A 376 32.56 -7.87 15.45
N GLU A 377 31.35 -7.51 15.85
CA GLU A 377 30.94 -7.50 17.26
C GLU A 377 30.71 -8.92 17.76
N LEU A 378 30.11 -9.78 16.93
CA LEU A 378 29.98 -11.21 17.23
C LEU A 378 31.35 -11.90 17.36
N GLN A 379 32.29 -11.60 16.47
CA GLN A 379 33.60 -12.27 16.43
C GLN A 379 34.41 -12.07 17.72
N LYS A 380 34.28 -10.92 18.39
CA LYS A 380 34.96 -10.61 19.66
C LYS A 380 34.62 -11.56 20.81
N TYR A 381 33.47 -12.22 20.72
CA TYR A 381 32.97 -13.13 21.76
C TYR A 381 32.98 -14.62 21.35
N CYS A 382 33.68 -14.96 20.26
CA CYS A 382 33.87 -16.32 19.79
C CYS A 382 35.34 -16.74 19.99
N ARG A 383 35.60 -17.92 20.55
CA ARG A 383 36.96 -18.46 20.75
C ARG A 383 37.49 -19.18 19.51
N SER A 384 36.60 -19.66 18.65
CA SER A 384 36.93 -20.44 17.46
C SER A 384 36.12 -20.02 16.24
N ASN A 385 36.60 -20.38 15.04
CA ASN A 385 35.85 -20.21 13.79
C ASN A 385 34.58 -21.08 13.75
N GLU A 386 34.54 -22.18 14.52
CA GLU A 386 33.35 -23.02 14.66
C GLU A 386 32.26 -22.29 15.45
N GLU A 387 32.57 -21.81 16.67
CA GLU A 387 31.67 -20.96 17.47
C GLU A 387 31.11 -19.80 16.65
N PHE A 388 31.96 -19.12 15.88
CA PHE A 388 31.57 -18.01 15.02
C PHE A 388 30.66 -18.44 13.86
N GLY A 389 30.96 -19.56 13.20
CA GLY A 389 30.11 -20.14 12.16
C GLY A 389 28.74 -20.57 12.68
N LEU A 390 28.68 -21.00 13.95
CA LEU A 390 27.45 -21.34 14.66
C LEU A 390 26.61 -20.07 14.95
N LEU A 391 27.17 -19.06 15.63
CA LEU A 391 26.42 -17.88 16.07
C LEU A 391 26.09 -16.87 14.95
N ARG A 392 26.68 -17.01 13.75
CA ARG A 392 26.32 -16.16 12.59
C ARG A 392 24.94 -16.44 12.00
N GLN A 393 24.23 -17.42 12.52
CA GLN A 393 22.88 -17.82 12.08
C GLN A 393 21.91 -17.62 13.23
N LYS A 394 20.64 -17.31 12.93
CA LYS A 394 19.61 -17.24 13.98
C LYS A 394 19.56 -18.56 14.74
N GLY A 395 19.57 -18.49 16.06
CA GLY A 395 19.47 -19.67 16.92
C GLY A 395 18.14 -20.42 16.78
N VAL A 396 18.07 -21.59 17.40
CA VAL A 396 16.86 -22.42 17.48
C VAL A 396 16.53 -22.61 18.96
N PHE A 397 15.35 -22.20 19.41
CA PHE A 397 15.00 -22.21 20.83
C PHE A 397 13.62 -22.85 21.08
N PRO A 398 13.45 -23.72 22.08
CA PRO A 398 12.22 -24.47 22.32
C PRO A 398 11.23 -23.65 23.17
N TYR A 399 10.75 -22.51 22.65
CA TYR A 399 9.89 -21.58 23.38
C TYR A 399 8.65 -22.24 24.01
N SER A 400 7.98 -23.15 23.29
CA SER A 400 6.79 -23.86 23.78
C SER A 400 7.08 -24.89 24.87
N TYR A 401 8.32 -25.38 24.97
CA TYR A 401 8.75 -26.24 26.07
C TYR A 401 9.05 -25.43 27.33
N LEU A 402 9.61 -24.22 27.19
CA LEU A 402 10.01 -23.38 28.31
C LEU A 402 8.79 -22.67 28.94
N ASP A 403 8.05 -23.44 29.74
CA ASP A 403 6.79 -23.06 30.40
C ASP A 403 6.93 -22.75 31.91
N ASN A 404 8.09 -23.06 32.52
CA ASN A 404 8.39 -22.80 33.93
C ASN A 404 9.90 -22.58 34.15
N PHE A 405 10.27 -21.93 35.26
CA PHE A 405 11.66 -21.56 35.55
C PHE A 405 12.60 -22.75 35.80
N SER A 406 12.14 -23.82 36.45
CA SER A 406 12.97 -25.00 36.73
C SER A 406 13.49 -25.73 35.48
N LYS A 407 12.85 -25.53 34.32
CA LYS A 407 13.35 -26.05 33.04
C LYS A 407 14.68 -25.43 32.62
N LEU A 408 15.04 -24.25 33.12
CA LEU A 408 16.36 -23.63 32.86
C LEU A 408 17.50 -24.41 33.52
N ASP A 409 17.23 -25.09 34.63
CA ASP A 409 18.21 -25.91 35.36
C ASP A 409 18.35 -27.33 34.78
N GLU A 410 17.62 -27.68 33.71
CA GLU A 410 17.72 -29.01 33.08
C GLU A 410 19.08 -29.20 32.40
N ILE A 411 19.80 -30.25 32.83
CA ILE A 411 21.18 -30.58 32.42
C ILE A 411 21.30 -31.26 31.05
N SER A 412 20.25 -31.21 30.23
CA SER A 412 20.19 -31.88 28.93
C SER A 412 19.37 -31.05 27.94
N LEU A 413 19.83 -31.00 26.69
CA LEU A 413 19.05 -30.38 25.62
C LEU A 413 17.70 -31.11 25.43
N PRO A 414 16.56 -30.39 25.36
CA PRO A 414 15.24 -30.99 25.10
C PRO A 414 15.22 -31.84 23.82
N THR A 415 14.38 -32.88 23.81
CA THR A 415 14.22 -33.80 22.68
C THR A 415 13.61 -33.10 21.46
N GLN A 416 13.66 -33.74 20.29
CA GLN A 416 13.17 -33.11 19.06
C GLN A 416 11.67 -32.77 19.11
N GLU A 417 10.89 -33.64 19.77
CA GLU A 417 9.45 -33.50 19.99
C GLU A 417 9.14 -32.30 20.88
N GLN A 418 10.05 -31.97 21.82
CA GLN A 418 9.92 -30.82 22.73
C GLN A 418 10.22 -29.48 22.03
N PHE A 419 10.80 -29.49 20.81
CA PHE A 419 10.95 -28.29 19.96
C PHE A 419 9.72 -27.98 19.09
N PHE A 420 8.54 -28.52 19.43
CA PHE A 420 7.26 -28.23 18.75
C PHE A 420 6.88 -26.75 18.86
N ASP A 421 6.49 -26.12 17.75
CA ASP A 421 6.05 -24.73 17.69
C ASP A 421 4.52 -24.66 17.75
N ILE A 422 3.97 -24.34 18.93
CA ILE A 422 2.52 -24.24 19.16
C ILE A 422 1.86 -23.17 18.27
N LEU A 423 2.59 -22.13 17.84
CA LEU A 423 2.03 -21.07 16.98
C LEU A 423 1.90 -21.51 15.52
N LYS A 424 2.71 -22.49 15.07
CA LYS A 424 2.61 -23.06 13.72
C LYS A 424 1.89 -24.40 13.67
N GLY A 425 1.80 -25.11 14.79
CA GLY A 425 1.31 -26.50 14.83
C GLY A 425 2.31 -27.50 14.24
N GLU A 426 3.59 -27.16 14.19
CA GLU A 426 4.63 -27.93 13.49
C GLU A 426 5.77 -28.35 14.43
N SER A 427 6.24 -29.60 14.29
CA SER A 427 7.49 -30.06 14.89
C SER A 427 8.71 -29.54 14.12
N ILE A 428 9.84 -29.39 14.80
CA ILE A 428 11.10 -29.09 14.13
C ILE A 428 11.55 -30.27 13.24
N SER A 429 11.98 -29.97 12.00
CA SER A 429 12.57 -30.94 11.08
C SER A 429 13.97 -31.39 11.54
N ASP A 430 14.32 -32.66 11.36
CA ASP A 430 15.57 -33.30 11.80
C ASP A 430 16.82 -32.45 11.50
N GLY A 431 16.95 -31.98 10.26
CA GLY A 431 18.09 -31.17 9.81
C GLY A 431 18.25 -29.82 10.53
N LYS A 432 17.17 -29.27 11.09
CA LYS A 432 17.21 -28.07 11.95
C LYS A 432 17.53 -28.41 13.41
N TYR A 433 17.15 -29.60 13.89
CA TYR A 433 17.41 -30.04 15.28
C TYR A 433 18.87 -30.51 15.51
N LEU A 434 19.62 -30.82 14.44
CA LEU A 434 21.08 -30.94 14.52
C LEU A 434 21.77 -29.65 15.03
N ARG A 435 21.19 -28.49 14.73
CA ARG A 435 21.75 -27.17 15.06
C ARG A 435 21.82 -26.88 16.58
N PRO A 436 20.73 -27.01 17.38
CA PRO A 436 20.81 -26.83 18.84
C PRO A 436 21.74 -27.86 19.50
N LYS A 437 21.79 -29.12 19.02
CA LYS A 437 22.77 -30.13 19.48
C LYS A 437 24.22 -29.69 19.27
N GLN A 438 24.55 -29.13 18.11
CA GLN A 438 25.89 -28.58 17.85
C GLN A 438 26.22 -27.39 18.76
N VAL A 439 25.29 -26.46 18.98
CA VAL A 439 25.52 -25.32 19.89
C VAL A 439 25.75 -25.82 21.32
N TRP A 440 24.89 -26.72 21.82
CA TRP A 440 25.02 -27.29 23.16
C TRP A 440 26.43 -27.88 23.39
N ASN A 441 26.91 -28.68 22.44
CA ASN A 441 28.21 -29.35 22.55
C ASN A 441 29.40 -28.40 22.33
N VAL A 442 29.34 -27.46 21.39
CA VAL A 442 30.48 -26.56 21.05
C VAL A 442 30.64 -25.44 22.07
N PHE A 443 29.58 -25.05 22.78
CA PHE A 443 29.63 -24.05 23.85
C PHE A 443 29.71 -24.66 25.26
N ASP A 444 29.89 -25.98 25.38
CA ASP A 444 29.95 -26.73 26.64
C ASP A 444 28.79 -26.41 27.60
N CYS A 445 27.56 -26.33 27.07
CA CYS A 445 26.38 -25.95 27.86
C CYS A 445 26.05 -27.02 28.91
N ASN A 446 26.03 -26.63 30.19
CA ASN A 446 25.74 -27.53 31.31
C ASN A 446 24.25 -27.61 31.64
N ASN A 447 23.45 -26.63 31.21
CA ASN A 447 22.02 -26.56 31.42
C ASN A 447 21.31 -25.70 30.35
N LEU A 448 19.98 -25.77 30.30
CA LEU A 448 19.16 -25.02 29.33
C LEU A 448 19.24 -23.50 29.51
N GLY A 449 19.54 -23.00 30.72
CA GLY A 449 19.82 -21.60 30.99
C GLY A 449 21.10 -21.10 30.29
N GLU A 450 22.19 -21.86 30.34
CA GLU A 450 23.42 -21.55 29.61
C GLU A 450 23.21 -21.60 28.09
N TYR A 451 22.42 -22.57 27.61
CA TYR A 451 22.01 -22.61 26.20
C TYR A 451 21.20 -21.36 25.80
N SER A 452 20.31 -20.89 26.68
CA SER A 452 19.58 -19.64 26.49
C SER A 452 20.47 -18.41 26.49
N ASP A 453 21.46 -18.33 27.37
CA ASP A 453 22.40 -17.20 27.40
C ASP A 453 23.24 -17.16 26.12
N VAL A 454 23.58 -18.32 25.53
CA VAL A 454 24.23 -18.40 24.20
C VAL A 454 23.29 -17.96 23.07
N TYR A 455 22.01 -18.34 23.11
CA TYR A 455 21.00 -17.88 22.15
C TYR A 455 20.83 -16.35 22.19
N LEU A 456 20.60 -15.80 23.39
CA LEU A 456 20.39 -14.38 23.63
C LEU A 456 21.62 -13.53 23.29
N LYS A 457 22.82 -14.04 23.60
CA LYS A 457 24.10 -13.48 23.14
C LYS A 457 24.14 -13.36 21.61
N SER A 458 23.66 -14.38 20.90
CA SER A 458 23.64 -14.42 19.45
C SER A 458 22.76 -13.31 18.88
N ASP A 459 21.51 -13.21 19.33
CA ASP A 459 20.54 -12.25 18.77
C ASP A 459 20.95 -10.79 19.09
N VAL A 460 21.47 -10.50 20.31
CA VAL A 460 22.00 -9.16 20.67
C VAL A 460 23.22 -8.76 19.82
N LEU A 461 24.20 -9.64 19.64
CA LEU A 461 25.42 -9.33 18.88
C LEU A 461 25.16 -9.27 17.37
N LEU A 462 24.27 -10.12 16.84
CA LEU A 462 23.83 -10.04 15.45
C LEU A 462 23.05 -8.75 15.17
N LEU A 463 22.19 -8.31 16.09
CA LEU A 463 21.51 -7.02 15.99
C LEU A 463 22.53 -5.86 15.94
N ALA A 464 23.53 -5.88 16.82
CA ALA A 464 24.60 -4.90 16.84
C ALA A 464 25.37 -4.87 15.51
N ASP A 465 25.81 -6.03 15.00
CA ASP A 465 26.52 -6.13 13.73
C ASP A 465 25.66 -5.65 12.55
N VAL A 466 24.39 -6.06 12.44
CA VAL A 466 23.47 -5.61 11.39
C VAL A 466 23.30 -4.09 11.43
N PHE A 467 23.04 -3.52 12.61
CA PHE A 467 22.80 -2.09 12.72
C PHE A 467 24.09 -1.26 12.57
N GLU A 468 25.25 -1.69 13.06
CA GLU A 468 26.53 -1.00 12.81
C GLU A 468 26.98 -1.09 11.34
N ASN A 469 26.65 -2.16 10.61
CA ASN A 469 26.79 -2.19 9.15
C ASN A 469 25.85 -1.18 8.48
N PHE A 470 24.58 -1.11 8.90
CA PHE A 470 23.62 -0.12 8.41
C PHE A 470 24.08 1.32 8.70
N ARG A 471 24.56 1.62 9.91
CA ARG A 471 25.17 2.90 10.30
C ARG A 471 26.33 3.27 9.40
N ARG A 472 27.29 2.36 9.19
CA ARG A 472 28.43 2.58 8.26
C ARG A 472 27.95 2.88 6.83
N ASN A 473 26.98 2.12 6.32
CA ASN A 473 26.43 2.34 4.98
C ASN A 473 25.70 3.68 4.85
N CYS A 474 24.92 4.10 5.85
CA CYS A 474 24.22 5.38 5.86
C CYS A 474 25.17 6.58 6.03
N LEU A 475 26.19 6.46 6.88
CA LEU A 475 27.24 7.48 7.03
C LEU A 475 28.11 7.58 5.76
N PHE A 476 28.43 6.46 5.11
CA PHE A 476 29.15 6.46 3.83
C PHE A 476 28.31 7.12 2.73
N ASN A 477 27.10 6.61 2.48
CA ASN A 477 26.27 7.04 1.35
C ASN A 477 25.61 8.40 1.60
N TYR A 478 24.88 8.55 2.70
CA TYR A 478 24.02 9.71 2.98
C TYR A 478 24.68 10.78 3.85
N LYS A 479 25.78 10.44 4.55
CA LYS A 479 26.41 11.28 5.60
C LYS A 479 25.48 11.52 6.79
N LEU A 480 24.60 10.56 7.08
CA LEU A 480 23.66 10.59 8.21
C LEU A 480 23.83 9.32 9.03
N ASP A 481 23.87 9.45 10.35
CA ASP A 481 23.73 8.31 11.25
C ASP A 481 22.25 7.90 11.32
N PRO A 482 21.87 6.63 11.16
CA PRO A 482 20.50 6.16 11.35
C PRO A 482 20.11 6.02 12.83
N ALA A 483 21.06 5.90 13.76
CA ALA A 483 20.80 5.74 15.20
C ALA A 483 19.91 6.85 15.85
N PRO A 484 19.97 8.14 15.46
CA PRO A 484 19.05 9.18 15.97
C PRO A 484 17.66 9.19 15.30
N TYR A 485 17.35 8.25 14.40
CA TYR A 485 16.04 8.16 13.73
C TYR A 485 15.20 7.04 14.33
N LEU A 486 13.95 7.37 14.68
CA LEU A 486 12.97 6.37 15.12
C LEU A 486 12.52 5.44 13.98
N THR A 487 12.49 5.93 12.73
CA THR A 487 11.98 5.16 11.59
C THR A 487 12.83 5.35 10.33
N VAL A 488 12.93 4.30 9.51
CA VAL A 488 13.63 4.32 8.21
C VAL A 488 13.04 5.34 7.22
N PRO A 489 11.70 5.56 7.14
CA PRO A 489 11.15 6.65 6.34
C PRO A 489 11.66 8.04 6.75
N SER A 490 11.81 8.30 8.06
CA SER A 490 12.34 9.59 8.56
C SER A 490 13.80 9.81 8.15
N LEU A 491 14.61 8.74 8.19
CA LEU A 491 15.99 8.74 7.66
C LEU A 491 16.00 8.96 6.14
N SER A 492 15.14 8.27 5.41
CA SER A 492 15.05 8.34 3.95
C SER A 492 14.66 9.75 3.48
N TRP A 493 13.78 10.42 4.22
CA TRP A 493 13.36 11.80 3.95
C TRP A 493 14.49 12.81 4.16
N ASP A 494 15.18 12.76 5.31
CA ASP A 494 16.35 13.61 5.57
C ASP A 494 17.50 13.29 4.58
N ALA A 495 17.69 12.02 4.21
CA ALA A 495 18.70 11.60 3.24
C ALA A 495 18.40 12.13 1.83
N MET A 496 17.14 12.07 1.39
CA MET A 496 16.67 12.66 0.13
C MET A 496 16.93 14.17 0.12
N LEU A 497 16.39 14.92 1.10
CA LEU A 497 16.56 16.38 1.17
C LEU A 497 18.03 16.80 1.23
N ARG A 498 18.89 16.03 1.92
CA ARG A 498 20.33 16.30 1.98
C ARG A 498 21.04 16.00 0.65
N LYS A 499 20.65 14.93 -0.04
CA LYS A 499 21.28 14.47 -1.30
C LYS A 499 20.93 15.38 -2.47
N THR A 500 19.65 15.68 -2.66
CA THR A 500 19.16 16.51 -3.77
C THR A 500 19.38 18.00 -3.49
N LYS A 501 19.45 18.39 -2.21
CA LYS A 501 19.45 19.79 -1.74
C LYS A 501 18.20 20.57 -2.19
N ILE A 502 17.13 19.85 -2.58
CA ILE A 502 15.87 20.43 -3.04
C ILE A 502 15.19 21.25 -1.94
N GLN A 503 14.45 22.26 -2.36
CA GLN A 503 13.53 23.01 -1.52
C GLN A 503 12.11 22.67 -1.99
N LEU A 504 11.31 22.09 -1.09
CA LEU A 504 9.92 21.76 -1.35
C LEU A 504 9.04 22.84 -0.71
N GLU A 505 8.14 23.44 -1.48
CA GLU A 505 7.10 24.29 -0.92
C GLU A 505 5.96 23.44 -0.34
N LEU A 506 5.47 23.85 0.82
CA LEU A 506 4.32 23.24 1.48
C LEU A 506 3.06 24.04 1.17
N LEU A 507 1.95 23.34 0.92
CA LEU A 507 0.64 23.94 0.65
C LEU A 507 0.20 24.83 1.83
N THR A 508 -0.08 26.10 1.53
CA THR A 508 -0.50 27.10 2.53
C THR A 508 -2.01 27.33 2.57
N ASN A 509 -2.75 26.76 1.61
CA ASN A 509 -4.21 26.83 1.49
C ASN A 509 -4.83 25.45 1.80
N ILE A 510 -5.92 25.44 2.56
CA ILE A 510 -6.57 24.20 3.04
C ILE A 510 -7.34 23.47 1.93
N ASP A 511 -7.92 24.22 0.99
CA ASP A 511 -8.72 23.71 -0.12
C ASP A 511 -7.81 22.96 -1.12
N MET A 512 -6.63 23.50 -1.42
CA MET A 512 -5.57 22.80 -2.16
C MET A 512 -5.18 21.50 -1.47
N LEU A 513 -4.96 21.52 -0.16
CA LEU A 513 -4.64 20.30 0.59
C LEU A 513 -5.77 19.26 0.51
N HIS A 514 -7.03 19.69 0.57
CA HIS A 514 -8.17 18.80 0.37
C HIS A 514 -8.27 18.27 -1.06
N PHE A 515 -8.02 19.10 -2.07
CA PHE A 515 -7.98 18.74 -3.49
C PHE A 515 -6.94 17.65 -3.76
N PHE A 516 -5.68 17.87 -3.36
CA PHE A 516 -4.64 16.83 -3.44
C PHE A 516 -5.03 15.56 -2.68
N ARG A 517 -5.59 15.67 -1.46
CA ARG A 517 -5.99 14.48 -0.67
C ARG A 517 -7.18 13.73 -1.26
N LYS A 518 -8.11 14.40 -1.96
CA LYS A 518 -9.17 13.75 -2.75
C LYS A 518 -8.59 12.99 -3.95
N GLY A 519 -7.49 13.46 -4.53
CA GLY A 519 -6.82 12.83 -5.68
C GLY A 519 -5.95 11.61 -5.36
N ILE A 520 -5.39 11.51 -4.15
CA ILE A 520 -4.50 10.39 -3.77
C ILE A 520 -5.19 9.02 -3.90
N ARG A 521 -4.54 8.08 -4.59
CA ARG A 521 -4.94 6.67 -4.72
C ARG A 521 -3.80 5.76 -4.29
N GLY A 522 -4.13 4.52 -3.93
CA GLY A 522 -3.14 3.45 -3.75
C GLY A 522 -2.71 2.83 -5.07
N GLY A 523 -1.90 1.77 -5.01
CA GLY A 523 -1.62 0.95 -6.20
C GLY A 523 -2.88 0.23 -6.68
N ILE A 524 -3.02 0.09 -8.00
CA ILE A 524 -4.12 -0.66 -8.62
C ILE A 524 -3.93 -2.14 -8.29
N SER A 525 -4.99 -2.78 -7.77
CA SER A 525 -5.04 -4.22 -7.50
C SER A 525 -6.39 -4.75 -7.99
N GLN A 526 -6.36 -5.71 -8.92
CA GLN A 526 -7.54 -6.23 -9.61
C GLN A 526 -7.36 -7.72 -9.93
N CYS A 527 -8.46 -8.47 -9.87
CA CYS A 527 -8.52 -9.86 -10.33
C CYS A 527 -9.38 -9.94 -11.60
N SER A 528 -8.78 -9.65 -12.76
CA SER A 528 -9.48 -9.60 -14.06
C SER A 528 -9.87 -11.00 -14.57
N THR A 529 -9.29 -12.08 -14.04
CA THR A 529 -9.67 -13.48 -14.33
C THR A 529 -9.52 -14.32 -13.08
N ARG A 530 -10.62 -14.94 -12.61
CA ARG A 530 -10.66 -15.69 -11.34
C ARG A 530 -9.79 -16.95 -11.32
N PHE A 531 -9.56 -17.58 -12.47
CA PHE A 531 -8.75 -18.79 -12.59
C PHE A 531 -8.19 -18.96 -13.99
N ALA A 532 -6.91 -19.32 -14.09
CA ALA A 532 -6.23 -19.64 -15.35
C ALA A 532 -5.28 -20.83 -15.16
N THR A 533 -5.00 -21.57 -16.23
CA THR A 533 -4.02 -22.67 -16.21
C THR A 533 -3.20 -22.68 -17.50
N ALA A 534 -1.89 -22.84 -17.36
CA ALA A 534 -0.98 -23.02 -18.49
C ALA A 534 -1.03 -24.47 -19.00
N ASN A 535 -0.95 -24.65 -20.32
CA ASN A 535 -0.80 -25.95 -20.97
C ASN A 535 0.47 -25.93 -21.83
N ASN A 536 1.61 -26.30 -21.26
CA ASN A 536 2.86 -26.40 -22.01
C ASN A 536 3.74 -27.52 -21.43
N GLN A 537 4.79 -27.88 -22.17
CA GLN A 537 5.69 -29.00 -21.86
C GLN A 537 6.38 -28.95 -20.49
N TYR A 538 6.34 -27.83 -19.78
CA TYR A 538 6.91 -27.68 -18.43
C TYR A 538 5.89 -27.92 -17.30
N CYS A 539 4.61 -28.13 -17.64
CA CYS A 539 3.55 -28.43 -16.69
C CYS A 539 3.35 -29.95 -16.55
N GLU A 540 3.22 -30.47 -15.33
CA GLU A 540 3.06 -31.91 -15.06
C GLU A 540 1.85 -32.52 -15.80
N ASN A 541 0.77 -31.74 -15.94
CA ASN A 541 -0.48 -32.13 -16.60
C ASN A 541 -0.54 -31.69 -18.08
N PHE A 542 0.59 -31.59 -18.79
CA PHE A 542 0.63 -31.16 -20.20
C PHE A 542 -0.21 -32.07 -21.10
N ASN A 543 -1.11 -31.45 -21.89
CA ASN A 543 -1.92 -32.13 -22.87
C ASN A 543 -1.58 -31.64 -24.29
N CYS A 544 -0.89 -32.48 -25.05
CA CYS A 544 -0.48 -32.21 -26.44
C CYS A 544 -1.66 -32.07 -27.43
N SER A 545 -2.87 -32.51 -27.06
CA SER A 545 -4.10 -32.33 -27.86
C SER A 545 -4.79 -30.98 -27.59
N LYS A 546 -4.31 -30.18 -26.61
CA LYS A 546 -4.78 -28.82 -26.35
C LYS A 546 -3.76 -27.79 -26.86
N PRO A 547 -4.18 -26.58 -27.29
CA PRO A 547 -3.26 -25.51 -27.67
C PRO A 547 -2.26 -25.18 -26.54
N THR A 548 -1.04 -24.81 -26.92
CA THR A 548 -0.01 -24.45 -25.94
C THR A 548 -0.31 -23.08 -25.31
N SER A 549 -0.22 -22.98 -23.98
CA SER A 549 -0.41 -21.73 -23.23
C SER A 549 0.56 -21.59 -22.05
N TYR A 550 0.80 -20.36 -21.63
CA TYR A 550 1.76 -19.98 -20.59
C TYR A 550 1.11 -19.01 -19.60
N ILE A 551 1.61 -18.96 -18.35
CA ILE A 551 1.20 -18.00 -17.31
C ILE A 551 2.38 -17.14 -16.89
N LEU A 552 2.06 -15.89 -16.56
CA LEU A 552 2.85 -14.70 -16.84
C LEU A 552 3.01 -13.81 -15.56
N TYR A 553 2.36 -12.62 -15.40
CA TYR A 553 2.55 -11.58 -14.32
C TYR A 553 3.96 -10.92 -14.28
N LEU A 554 4.13 -9.59 -14.45
CA LEU A 554 5.47 -8.92 -14.56
C LEU A 554 5.70 -8.00 -13.36
N ASP A 555 6.91 -7.97 -12.80
CA ASP A 555 7.27 -7.04 -11.72
C ASP A 555 8.07 -5.83 -12.25
N ALA A 556 7.58 -4.63 -11.95
CA ALA A 556 8.21 -3.38 -12.35
C ALA A 556 9.29 -2.98 -11.31
N THR A 557 10.55 -3.27 -11.64
CA THR A 557 11.70 -2.96 -10.77
C THR A 557 11.71 -1.48 -10.36
N ASN A 558 11.44 -1.22 -9.07
CA ASN A 558 11.42 0.12 -8.49
C ASN A 558 10.45 1.12 -9.17
N LEU A 559 9.23 0.67 -9.48
CA LEU A 559 8.18 1.48 -10.13
C LEU A 559 8.02 2.91 -9.56
N TYR A 560 7.87 3.05 -8.24
CA TYR A 560 7.73 4.36 -7.62
C TYR A 560 9.03 5.19 -7.66
N GLY A 561 10.21 4.55 -7.62
CA GLY A 561 11.48 5.27 -7.79
C GLY A 561 11.66 5.80 -9.21
N TYR A 562 11.20 5.07 -10.23
CA TYR A 562 11.12 5.58 -11.60
C TYR A 562 10.16 6.77 -11.70
N ALA A 563 8.95 6.66 -11.13
CA ALA A 563 7.97 7.74 -11.12
C ALA A 563 8.48 9.01 -10.40
N ILE A 564 9.18 8.84 -9.26
CA ILE A 564 9.78 9.96 -8.49
C ILE A 564 10.99 10.58 -9.22
N SER A 565 11.56 9.91 -10.23
CA SER A 565 12.63 10.47 -11.07
C SER A 565 12.12 11.25 -12.30
N GLN A 566 10.80 11.30 -12.54
CA GLN A 566 10.20 12.13 -13.59
C GLN A 566 10.02 13.59 -13.13
N TYR A 567 9.63 14.48 -14.04
CA TYR A 567 9.26 15.86 -13.71
C TYR A 567 8.04 15.87 -12.79
N LEU A 568 8.19 16.48 -11.60
CA LEU A 568 7.15 16.53 -10.56
C LEU A 568 7.07 17.93 -9.92
N PRO A 569 5.87 18.41 -9.58
CA PRO A 569 5.69 19.73 -8.97
C PRO A 569 6.26 19.78 -7.56
N HIS A 570 7.10 20.78 -7.29
CA HIS A 570 7.78 20.95 -6.00
C HIS A 570 7.59 22.35 -5.37
N GLY A 571 6.92 23.28 -6.04
CA GLY A 571 6.66 24.63 -5.54
C GLY A 571 5.87 25.52 -6.51
N ASP A 572 5.69 26.78 -6.10
CA ASP A 572 4.91 27.84 -6.77
C ASP A 572 3.42 27.46 -6.94
N PHE A 573 2.87 26.78 -5.93
CA PHE A 573 1.49 26.31 -5.92
C PHE A 573 0.48 27.47 -5.88
N ARG A 574 -0.35 27.55 -6.92
CA ARG A 574 -1.48 28.49 -7.01
C ARG A 574 -2.67 27.83 -7.71
N TRP A 575 -3.85 28.40 -7.50
CA TRP A 575 -4.99 28.14 -8.38
C TRP A 575 -4.78 28.84 -9.73
N LEU A 576 -5.35 28.27 -10.79
CA LEU A 576 -5.59 28.98 -12.05
C LEU A 576 -6.77 29.92 -11.87
N ASP A 577 -6.79 31.04 -12.60
CA ASP A 577 -7.98 31.89 -12.68
C ASP A 577 -8.95 31.42 -13.78
N ASP A 578 -10.18 31.95 -13.79
CA ASP A 578 -11.23 31.54 -14.72
C ASP A 578 -10.84 31.72 -16.20
N ILE A 579 -9.99 32.70 -16.51
CA ILE A 579 -9.51 32.99 -17.87
C ILE A 579 -8.46 31.95 -18.26
N GLU A 580 -7.54 31.62 -17.35
CA GLU A 580 -6.56 30.56 -17.55
C GLU A 580 -7.24 29.19 -17.73
N ILE A 581 -8.26 28.88 -16.93
CA ILE A 581 -9.04 27.62 -17.04
C ILE A 581 -9.79 27.57 -18.38
N THR A 582 -10.46 28.66 -18.78
CA THR A 582 -11.23 28.69 -20.04
C THR A 582 -10.36 28.50 -21.28
N ASN A 583 -9.09 28.92 -21.22
CA ASN A 583 -8.12 28.79 -22.32
C ASN A 583 -7.17 27.58 -22.14
N PHE A 584 -7.45 26.67 -21.20
CA PHE A 584 -6.56 25.56 -20.87
C PHE A 584 -6.73 24.36 -21.82
N ASP A 585 -5.76 24.15 -22.71
CA ASP A 585 -5.66 22.92 -23.51
C ASP A 585 -4.66 21.94 -22.89
N PHE A 586 -5.18 20.93 -22.17
CA PHE A 586 -4.35 19.92 -21.50
C PHE A 586 -3.54 19.04 -22.48
N LEU A 587 -4.00 18.86 -23.72
CA LEU A 587 -3.32 18.02 -24.73
C LEU A 587 -2.11 18.72 -25.35
N SER A 588 -1.97 20.03 -25.15
CA SER A 588 -0.85 20.84 -25.63
C SER A 588 0.36 20.85 -24.69
N ILE A 589 0.27 20.20 -23.52
CA ILE A 589 1.26 20.29 -22.45
C ILE A 589 2.21 19.09 -22.54
N ASP A 590 3.51 19.41 -22.54
CA ASP A 590 4.59 18.43 -22.60
C ASP A 590 4.87 17.79 -21.22
N ASP A 591 5.25 16.50 -21.19
CA ASP A 591 5.55 15.76 -19.96
C ASP A 591 6.78 16.31 -19.20
N GLU A 592 7.70 17.01 -19.89
CA GLU A 592 8.86 17.70 -19.29
C GLU A 592 8.59 19.20 -19.01
N SER A 593 7.32 19.64 -19.08
CA SER A 593 6.91 21.02 -18.81
C SER A 593 7.41 21.52 -17.46
N LEU A 594 7.98 22.75 -17.46
CA LEU A 594 8.36 23.48 -16.24
C LEU A 594 7.16 23.79 -15.31
N LYS A 595 5.92 23.62 -15.78
CA LYS A 595 4.69 23.76 -15.00
C LYS A 595 3.90 22.46 -15.05
N GLY A 596 3.75 21.81 -13.90
CA GLY A 596 2.83 20.70 -13.70
C GLY A 596 1.43 21.19 -13.35
N TYR A 597 0.40 20.43 -13.73
CA TYR A 597 -1.01 20.74 -13.50
C TYR A 597 -1.70 19.58 -12.79
N VAL A 598 -2.66 19.87 -11.93
CA VAL A 598 -3.53 18.87 -11.27
C VAL A 598 -4.96 19.33 -11.45
N LEU A 599 -5.79 18.46 -12.03
CA LEU A 599 -7.09 18.82 -12.58
C LEU A 599 -8.19 17.96 -11.96
N GLU A 600 -9.37 18.55 -11.76
CA GLU A 600 -10.63 17.87 -11.51
C GLU A 600 -11.47 18.09 -12.76
N VAL A 601 -11.92 17.00 -13.40
CA VAL A 601 -12.48 17.02 -14.76
C VAL A 601 -13.64 16.04 -14.90
N ASP A 602 -14.64 16.41 -15.70
CA ASP A 602 -15.67 15.50 -16.17
C ASP A 602 -15.12 14.65 -17.33
N LEU A 603 -15.27 13.33 -17.24
CA LEU A 603 -14.76 12.39 -18.23
C LEU A 603 -15.89 11.68 -18.97
N ALA A 604 -15.99 11.91 -20.28
CA ALA A 604 -16.79 11.08 -21.16
C ALA A 604 -15.98 9.83 -21.56
N TYR A 605 -16.47 8.63 -21.23
CA TYR A 605 -15.78 7.36 -21.54
C TYR A 605 -16.59 6.48 -22.51
N PRO A 606 -16.32 6.54 -23.83
CA PRO A 606 -17.12 5.88 -24.87
C PRO A 606 -17.26 4.37 -24.69
N GLU A 607 -18.49 3.84 -24.83
CA GLU A 607 -18.81 2.41 -24.71
C GLU A 607 -17.96 1.52 -25.61
N THR A 608 -17.58 2.01 -26.80
CA THR A 608 -16.70 1.31 -27.74
C THR A 608 -15.33 0.95 -27.15
N LEU A 609 -14.87 1.66 -26.13
CA LEU A 609 -13.60 1.40 -25.45
C LEU A 609 -13.73 0.42 -24.27
N HIS A 610 -14.93 0.17 -23.76
CA HIS A 610 -15.15 -0.64 -22.55
C HIS A 610 -14.64 -2.07 -22.73
N VAL A 611 -14.92 -2.68 -23.89
CA VAL A 611 -14.43 -4.02 -24.26
C VAL A 611 -12.89 -4.05 -24.36
N HIS A 612 -12.28 -2.97 -24.87
CA HIS A 612 -10.83 -2.91 -25.09
C HIS A 612 -10.02 -2.67 -23.81
N HIS A 613 -10.60 -2.04 -22.78
CA HIS A 613 -9.93 -1.78 -21.50
C HIS A 613 -10.50 -2.58 -20.32
N ASN A 614 -11.31 -3.61 -20.58
CA ASN A 614 -11.95 -4.43 -19.53
C ASN A 614 -10.93 -5.07 -18.57
N ASP A 615 -9.76 -5.47 -19.06
CA ASP A 615 -8.71 -6.10 -18.24
C ASP A 615 -8.01 -5.13 -17.27
N LEU A 616 -8.00 -3.83 -17.60
CA LEU A 616 -7.38 -2.74 -16.83
C LEU A 616 -8.11 -1.40 -17.13
N PRO A 617 -9.24 -1.12 -16.47
CA PRO A 617 -10.04 0.06 -16.75
C PRO A 617 -9.34 1.34 -16.28
N PHE A 618 -9.45 2.40 -17.07
CA PHE A 618 -8.94 3.73 -16.73
C PHE A 618 -9.88 4.47 -15.76
N CYS A 619 -9.30 5.40 -14.99
CA CYS A 619 -10.01 6.28 -14.06
C CYS A 619 -11.02 5.56 -13.11
N PRO A 620 -10.60 4.51 -12.38
CA PRO A 620 -11.50 3.76 -11.51
C PRO A 620 -12.04 4.62 -10.36
N GLU A 621 -13.37 4.68 -10.25
CA GLU A 621 -14.06 5.36 -9.16
C GLU A 621 -14.02 4.54 -7.86
N ASN A 622 -13.98 5.23 -6.71
CA ASN A 622 -14.09 4.60 -5.40
C ASN A 622 -15.57 4.51 -5.00
N ILE A 623 -16.28 3.55 -5.59
CA ILE A 623 -17.70 3.29 -5.34
C ILE A 623 -17.92 1.95 -4.62
N ILE A 624 -18.99 1.89 -3.82
CA ILE A 624 -19.53 0.62 -3.32
C ILE A 624 -20.36 0.00 -4.46
N PRO A 625 -20.11 -1.26 -4.87
CA PRO A 625 -20.85 -1.88 -5.97
C PRO A 625 -22.37 -1.88 -5.71
N PRO A 626 -23.20 -1.46 -6.68
CA PRO A 626 -24.64 -1.53 -6.54
C PRO A 626 -25.10 -2.98 -6.45
N ASN A 627 -26.05 -3.26 -5.56
CA ASN A 627 -26.55 -4.62 -5.27
C ASN A 627 -25.46 -5.61 -4.85
N GLU A 628 -24.85 -5.42 -3.67
CA GLU A 628 -23.85 -6.33 -3.08
C GLU A 628 -24.47 -7.67 -2.60
N ILE A 629 -25.03 -8.43 -3.54
CA ILE A 629 -25.78 -9.68 -3.34
C ILE A 629 -24.92 -10.76 -2.69
N SER A 630 -23.60 -10.74 -2.91
CA SER A 630 -22.65 -11.71 -2.32
C SER A 630 -22.76 -11.76 -0.80
N LYS A 631 -22.72 -10.61 -0.12
CA LYS A 631 -22.87 -10.55 1.35
C LYS A 631 -24.28 -10.92 1.78
N ILE A 632 -25.31 -10.49 1.04
CA ILE A 632 -26.70 -10.86 1.31
C ILE A 632 -26.87 -12.38 1.26
N ARG A 633 -26.28 -13.07 0.27
CA ARG A 633 -26.31 -14.54 0.14
C ARG A 633 -25.54 -15.25 1.26
N MET A 634 -24.39 -14.73 1.68
CA MET A 634 -23.67 -15.27 2.85
C MET A 634 -24.48 -15.11 4.14
N TYR A 635 -25.11 -13.95 4.34
CA TYR A 635 -25.96 -13.71 5.51
C TYR A 635 -27.25 -14.55 5.48
N ASP A 636 -27.87 -14.71 4.31
CA ASP A 636 -29.04 -15.58 4.11
C ASP A 636 -28.69 -17.05 4.42
N PHE A 637 -27.60 -17.56 3.85
CA PHE A 637 -27.12 -18.92 4.12
C PHE A 637 -26.80 -19.15 5.61
N ILE A 638 -26.11 -18.22 6.28
CA ILE A 638 -25.74 -18.42 7.68
C ILE A 638 -26.91 -18.23 8.64
N TYR A 639 -27.75 -17.20 8.47
CA TYR A 639 -28.81 -16.88 9.42
C TYR A 639 -30.12 -17.63 9.14
N ASN A 640 -30.50 -17.80 7.87
CA ASN A 640 -31.78 -18.41 7.50
C ASN A 640 -31.68 -19.92 7.22
N TYR A 641 -30.51 -20.43 6.81
CA TYR A 641 -30.30 -21.88 6.64
C TYR A 641 -29.51 -22.51 7.80
N ILE A 642 -28.22 -22.16 7.99
CA ILE A 642 -27.36 -22.82 9.00
C ILE A 642 -27.90 -22.61 10.42
N LYS A 643 -28.13 -21.36 10.85
CA LYS A 643 -28.61 -21.06 12.21
C LYS A 643 -30.02 -21.58 12.47
N ALA A 644 -30.86 -21.72 11.45
CA ALA A 644 -32.18 -22.32 11.56
C ALA A 644 -32.09 -23.86 11.72
N LYS A 645 -31.40 -24.54 10.79
CA LYS A 645 -31.26 -26.01 10.78
C LYS A 645 -30.55 -26.53 12.05
N TYR A 646 -29.56 -25.80 12.54
CA TYR A 646 -28.78 -26.17 13.73
C TYR A 646 -28.95 -25.14 14.86
N THR A 647 -30.20 -24.81 15.19
CA THR A 647 -30.56 -23.85 16.25
C THR A 647 -29.88 -24.25 17.57
N GLY A 648 -29.13 -23.32 18.18
CA GLY A 648 -28.33 -23.56 19.41
C GLY A 648 -27.02 -24.32 19.19
N ASN A 649 -26.96 -25.20 18.20
CA ASN A 649 -25.88 -26.16 17.96
C ASN A 649 -24.85 -25.72 16.88
N THR A 650 -24.81 -24.42 16.55
CA THR A 650 -23.87 -23.86 15.56
C THR A 650 -23.16 -22.60 16.01
N THR A 651 -21.86 -22.53 15.73
CA THR A 651 -21.02 -21.35 15.97
C THR A 651 -20.21 -21.00 14.72
N LEU A 652 -20.22 -19.73 14.32
CA LEU A 652 -19.30 -19.21 13.31
C LEU A 652 -17.92 -19.04 13.95
N LEU A 653 -16.92 -19.75 13.44
CA LEU A 653 -15.54 -19.68 13.93
C LEU A 653 -14.74 -18.59 13.23
N TYR A 654 -14.91 -18.47 11.91
CA TYR A 654 -14.16 -17.53 11.08
C TYR A 654 -14.91 -17.22 9.78
N THR A 655 -14.66 -16.06 9.20
CA THR A 655 -15.14 -15.67 7.86
C THR A 655 -14.08 -14.85 7.15
N ASP A 656 -13.92 -15.10 5.85
CA ASP A 656 -13.25 -14.22 4.90
C ASP A 656 -14.28 -13.75 3.86
N THR A 657 -13.86 -12.88 2.94
CA THR A 657 -14.62 -12.13 1.92
C THR A 657 -15.74 -12.93 1.22
N ASP A 658 -15.56 -14.23 0.99
CA ASP A 658 -16.54 -15.13 0.36
C ASP A 658 -16.75 -16.47 1.12
N SER A 659 -16.13 -16.65 2.30
CA SER A 659 -15.93 -17.95 2.93
C SER A 659 -16.36 -17.99 4.40
N LEU A 660 -16.88 -19.13 4.87
CA LEU A 660 -17.34 -19.36 6.25
C LEU A 660 -16.72 -20.64 6.83
N ILE A 661 -16.20 -20.57 8.06
CA ILE A 661 -15.79 -21.74 8.85
C ILE A 661 -16.74 -21.87 10.04
N LEU A 662 -17.43 -23.01 10.12
CA LEU A 662 -18.52 -23.26 11.07
C LEU A 662 -18.18 -24.46 11.97
N HIS A 663 -18.43 -24.32 13.27
CA HIS A 663 -18.57 -25.44 14.19
C HIS A 663 -20.05 -25.84 14.22
N ILE A 664 -20.35 -27.10 13.88
CA ILE A 664 -21.71 -27.65 13.80
C ILE A 664 -21.78 -28.92 14.64
N GLN A 665 -22.66 -28.94 15.63
CA GLN A 665 -22.97 -30.16 16.40
C GLN A 665 -24.21 -30.83 15.79
N THR A 666 -23.97 -31.93 15.06
CA THR A 666 -24.98 -32.77 14.40
C THR A 666 -24.44 -34.20 14.32
N GLU A 667 -25.30 -35.20 14.13
CA GLU A 667 -24.88 -36.60 13.98
C GLU A 667 -24.06 -36.82 12.70
N ASN A 668 -24.44 -36.16 11.59
CA ASN A 668 -23.73 -36.28 10.31
C ASN A 668 -23.98 -35.10 9.36
N VAL A 669 -23.11 -34.07 9.41
CA VAL A 669 -23.20 -32.90 8.51
C VAL A 669 -23.08 -33.27 7.03
N TYR A 670 -22.42 -34.37 6.69
CA TYR A 670 -22.31 -34.84 5.30
C TYR A 670 -23.64 -35.40 4.77
N HIS A 671 -24.52 -35.90 5.64
CA HIS A 671 -25.89 -36.24 5.27
C HIS A 671 -26.69 -34.98 4.93
N ASP A 672 -26.59 -33.96 5.79
CA ASP A 672 -27.28 -32.68 5.61
C ASP A 672 -26.89 -31.96 4.31
N ILE A 673 -25.61 -32.07 3.91
CA ILE A 673 -25.08 -31.58 2.63
C ILE A 673 -25.67 -32.34 1.44
N LYS A 674 -25.85 -33.67 1.52
CA LYS A 674 -26.45 -34.47 0.43
C LYS A 674 -27.91 -34.11 0.17
N GLU A 675 -28.68 -33.89 1.24
CA GLU A 675 -30.08 -33.48 1.13
C GLU A 675 -30.25 -32.09 0.49
N ASN A 676 -29.24 -31.22 0.63
CA ASN A 676 -29.31 -29.81 0.26
C ASN A 676 -28.16 -29.40 -0.69
N LEU A 677 -27.76 -30.28 -1.61
CA LEU A 677 -26.63 -30.10 -2.53
C LEU A 677 -26.67 -28.78 -3.33
N ASN A 678 -27.85 -28.19 -3.53
CA ASN A 678 -28.05 -26.89 -4.17
C ASN A 678 -27.57 -25.69 -3.34
N LEU A 679 -27.28 -25.86 -2.05
CA LEU A 679 -26.80 -24.83 -1.13
C LEU A 679 -25.30 -24.92 -0.81
N PHE A 680 -24.61 -25.97 -1.28
CA PHE A 680 -23.19 -26.22 -1.00
C PHE A 680 -22.38 -26.42 -2.29
N ASP A 681 -21.19 -25.82 -2.38
CA ASP A 681 -20.27 -26.13 -3.48
C ASP A 681 -19.53 -27.44 -3.19
N THR A 682 -19.83 -28.48 -3.98
CA THR A 682 -19.17 -29.79 -3.92
C THR A 682 -18.37 -30.10 -5.18
N SER A 683 -18.17 -29.11 -6.06
CA SER A 683 -17.52 -29.28 -7.36
C SER A 683 -16.07 -29.78 -7.28
N ASN A 684 -15.37 -29.43 -6.20
CA ASN A 684 -13.98 -29.83 -5.94
C ASN A 684 -13.83 -31.18 -5.20
N TYR A 685 -14.93 -31.85 -4.82
CA TYR A 685 -14.85 -33.14 -4.12
C TYR A 685 -14.27 -34.23 -5.05
N PRO A 686 -13.52 -35.24 -4.58
CA PRO A 686 -13.23 -36.44 -5.37
C PRO A 686 -14.51 -37.14 -5.87
N ALA A 687 -14.48 -37.79 -7.03
CA ALA A 687 -15.67 -38.47 -7.58
C ALA A 687 -16.08 -39.70 -6.74
N ASP A 688 -15.10 -40.25 -6.05
CA ASP A 688 -15.07 -41.39 -5.14
C ASP A 688 -14.83 -40.94 -3.68
N ASN A 689 -15.26 -39.72 -3.32
CA ASN A 689 -15.05 -39.18 -1.98
C ASN A 689 -15.65 -40.10 -0.90
N ILE A 690 -14.94 -40.24 0.23
CA ILE A 690 -15.32 -41.13 1.34
C ILE A 690 -16.69 -40.82 1.97
N PHE A 691 -17.23 -39.63 1.72
CA PHE A 691 -18.55 -39.21 2.18
C PHE A 691 -19.67 -39.62 1.22
N ASN A 692 -19.35 -40.14 0.02
CA ASN A 692 -20.27 -40.50 -1.06
C ASN A 692 -21.25 -39.35 -1.41
N ILE A 693 -20.70 -38.13 -1.55
CA ILE A 693 -21.41 -36.91 -1.96
C ILE A 693 -21.26 -36.71 -3.47
N SER A 694 -22.37 -36.54 -4.18
CA SER A 694 -22.36 -36.26 -5.62
C SER A 694 -21.82 -34.86 -5.91
N ARG A 695 -20.87 -34.75 -6.84
CA ARG A 695 -20.35 -33.46 -7.33
C ARG A 695 -21.45 -32.62 -7.96
N THR A 696 -21.69 -31.41 -7.45
CA THR A 696 -22.43 -30.37 -8.14
C THR A 696 -21.52 -29.61 -9.11
N PRO A 697 -22.05 -29.03 -10.21
CA PRO A 697 -21.32 -28.00 -10.95
C PRO A 697 -21.01 -26.83 -10.00
N SER A 698 -19.79 -26.27 -10.08
CA SER A 698 -19.46 -25.08 -9.27
C SER A 698 -20.48 -23.99 -9.57
N VAL A 699 -21.12 -23.44 -8.52
CA VAL A 699 -22.28 -22.56 -8.66
C VAL A 699 -21.83 -21.14 -8.99
N VAL A 700 -21.28 -20.97 -10.19
CA VAL A 700 -21.16 -19.66 -10.83
C VAL A 700 -22.53 -19.31 -11.41
N VAL A 701 -23.40 -18.78 -10.56
CA VAL A 701 -24.67 -18.10 -10.89
C VAL A 701 -25.63 -18.91 -11.79
N ARG A 702 -26.67 -19.52 -11.21
CA ARG A 702 -27.89 -19.79 -11.98
C ARG A 702 -28.62 -18.45 -12.26
N PRO A 703 -29.05 -18.17 -13.50
CA PRO A 703 -29.93 -17.05 -13.78
C PRO A 703 -31.38 -17.32 -13.31
N SER A 704 -32.11 -16.21 -13.12
CA SER A 704 -33.54 -16.09 -12.75
C SER A 704 -33.97 -16.55 -11.33
N PRO A 705 -34.39 -15.62 -10.45
CA PRO A 705 -35.10 -15.91 -9.20
C PRO A 705 -36.63 -16.05 -9.36
N TYR A 706 -37.18 -16.11 -10.58
CA TYR A 706 -38.62 -15.96 -10.84
C TYR A 706 -39.29 -17.28 -11.26
N SER A 707 -39.50 -18.19 -10.30
CA SER A 707 -40.42 -19.32 -10.53
C SER A 707 -41.89 -18.85 -10.47
N PRO A 708 -42.83 -19.50 -11.18
CA PRO A 708 -44.25 -19.12 -11.15
C PRO A 708 -44.87 -19.15 -9.75
N GLU A 709 -44.40 -20.04 -8.87
CA GLU A 709 -44.83 -20.13 -7.48
C GLU A 709 -44.45 -18.86 -6.70
N PHE A 710 -43.21 -18.38 -6.85
CA PHE A 710 -42.72 -17.17 -6.18
C PHE A 710 -43.48 -15.91 -6.63
N CYS A 711 -43.74 -15.78 -7.95
CA CYS A 711 -44.56 -14.69 -8.47
C CYS A 711 -46.01 -14.73 -7.97
N THR A 712 -46.58 -15.93 -7.79
CA THR A 712 -47.93 -16.13 -7.24
C THR A 712 -48.01 -15.75 -5.76
N GLU A 713 -46.95 -16.02 -4.99
CA GLU A 713 -46.86 -15.64 -3.58
C GLU A 713 -46.68 -14.12 -3.41
N LEU A 714 -45.86 -13.49 -4.26
CA LEU A 714 -45.73 -12.03 -4.35
C LEU A 714 -47.06 -11.35 -4.73
N ALA A 715 -47.79 -11.88 -5.71
CA ALA A 715 -49.08 -11.31 -6.12
C ALA A 715 -50.09 -11.27 -4.95
N LYS A 716 -50.18 -12.34 -4.15
CA LYS A 716 -51.01 -12.40 -2.93
C LYS A 716 -50.60 -11.38 -1.86
N LYS A 717 -49.31 -11.02 -1.80
CA LYS A 717 -48.76 -10.08 -0.81
C LYS A 717 -49.01 -8.60 -1.15
N TYR A 718 -49.35 -8.29 -2.40
CA TYR A 718 -49.46 -6.91 -2.91
C TYR A 718 -50.77 -6.65 -3.70
N GLU A 719 -51.92 -7.01 -3.14
CA GLU A 719 -53.27 -6.90 -3.75
C GLU A 719 -53.74 -5.50 -4.24
N LYS A 720 -52.93 -4.43 -4.11
CA LYS A 720 -53.29 -3.07 -4.59
C LYS A 720 -52.42 -2.66 -5.78
N GLY A 721 -53.00 -2.78 -6.97
CA GLY A 721 -52.33 -2.69 -8.29
C GLY A 721 -51.48 -1.46 -8.59
N GLY A 722 -51.57 -0.38 -7.81
CA GLY A 722 -50.64 0.76 -7.92
C GLY A 722 -49.18 0.38 -7.61
N LYS A 723 -48.94 -0.55 -6.67
CA LYS A 723 -47.57 -0.96 -6.30
C LYS A 723 -46.96 -2.02 -7.22
N ILE A 724 -47.76 -2.67 -8.05
CA ILE A 724 -47.28 -3.70 -9.00
C ILE A 724 -46.56 -3.03 -10.19
N CYS A 725 -47.02 -1.85 -10.62
CA CYS A 725 -46.42 -1.09 -11.72
C CYS A 725 -45.03 -0.53 -11.40
N ASP A 726 -44.82 -0.15 -10.14
CA ASP A 726 -43.53 0.33 -9.61
C ASP A 726 -42.40 -0.69 -9.75
N LEU A 727 -42.69 -1.99 -9.73
CA LEU A 727 -41.68 -3.05 -9.79
C LEU A 727 -41.03 -3.14 -11.18
N TYR A 728 -41.82 -3.01 -12.24
CA TYR A 728 -41.31 -3.00 -13.61
C TYR A 728 -40.56 -1.70 -13.92
N LEU A 729 -41.14 -0.54 -13.56
CA LEU A 729 -40.52 0.78 -13.79
C LEU A 729 -39.23 1.03 -12.99
N LYS A 730 -38.93 0.21 -11.98
CA LYS A 730 -37.69 0.22 -11.19
C LYS A 730 -36.75 -0.93 -11.54
N ASN A 731 -36.96 -1.61 -12.68
CA ASN A 731 -36.21 -2.76 -13.18
C ASN A 731 -36.08 -3.92 -12.16
N GLN A 732 -37.09 -4.16 -11.33
CA GLN A 732 -37.10 -5.23 -10.31
C GLN A 732 -37.75 -6.53 -10.80
N ILE A 733 -38.44 -6.49 -11.94
CA ILE A 733 -39.02 -7.61 -12.70
C ILE A 733 -38.95 -7.31 -14.20
N CYS A 734 -38.83 -8.32 -15.05
CA CYS A 734 -38.89 -8.19 -16.51
C CYS A 734 -40.34 -8.06 -17.04
N LEU A 735 -40.51 -7.71 -18.32
CA LEU A 735 -41.81 -7.51 -18.96
C LEU A 735 -42.68 -8.77 -18.91
N TYR A 736 -42.12 -9.95 -19.18
CA TYR A 736 -42.85 -11.22 -19.05
C TYR A 736 -43.33 -11.46 -17.61
N GLY A 737 -42.44 -11.26 -16.63
CA GLY A 737 -42.79 -11.38 -15.22
C GLY A 737 -43.91 -10.42 -14.83
N TYR A 738 -43.86 -9.18 -15.32
CA TYR A 738 -44.87 -8.15 -15.09
C TYR A 738 -46.23 -8.49 -15.77
N ILE A 739 -46.23 -8.91 -17.04
CA ILE A 739 -47.45 -9.36 -17.76
C ILE A 739 -48.08 -10.56 -17.05
N SER A 740 -47.29 -11.54 -16.64
CA SER A 740 -47.76 -12.73 -15.93
C SER A 740 -48.39 -12.39 -14.57
N LEU A 741 -47.79 -11.46 -13.83
CA LEU A 741 -48.30 -11.00 -12.53
C LEU A 741 -49.61 -10.22 -12.68
N LEU A 742 -49.76 -9.41 -13.73
CA LEU A 742 -51.01 -8.70 -14.05
C LEU A 742 -52.12 -9.64 -14.53
N LYS A 743 -51.80 -10.71 -15.29
CA LYS A 743 -52.75 -11.77 -15.67
C LYS A 743 -53.22 -12.57 -14.45
N GLY A 744 -52.30 -13.00 -13.58
CA GLY A 744 -52.63 -13.70 -12.34
C GLY A 744 -53.51 -12.87 -11.40
N ALA A 745 -53.29 -11.56 -11.36
CA ALA A 745 -54.11 -10.60 -10.61
C ALA A 745 -55.42 -10.17 -11.32
N LYS A 746 -55.70 -10.65 -12.54
CA LYS A 746 -56.89 -10.30 -13.36
C LYS A 746 -57.05 -8.79 -13.62
N LEU A 747 -55.95 -8.08 -13.87
CA LEU A 747 -55.92 -6.62 -14.06
C LEU A 747 -55.96 -6.21 -15.55
N ASP A 748 -57.00 -6.65 -16.27
CA ASP A 748 -57.14 -6.51 -17.74
C ASP A 748 -57.12 -5.06 -18.27
N GLY A 749 -57.44 -4.09 -17.41
CA GLY A 749 -57.36 -2.65 -17.71
C GLY A 749 -55.95 -2.05 -17.66
N TYR A 750 -54.97 -2.78 -17.13
CA TYR A 750 -53.54 -2.42 -17.19
C TYR A 750 -52.85 -3.17 -18.33
N LEU A 751 -53.17 -4.45 -18.56
CA LEU A 751 -52.70 -5.21 -19.73
C LEU A 751 -53.03 -4.48 -21.05
N ARG A 752 -54.26 -3.97 -21.19
CA ARG A 752 -54.67 -3.14 -22.35
C ARG A 752 -53.88 -1.84 -22.53
N ARG A 753 -53.39 -1.23 -21.45
CA ARG A 753 -52.54 -0.02 -21.53
C ARG A 753 -51.11 -0.37 -21.94
N ILE A 754 -50.54 -1.44 -21.41
CA ILE A 754 -49.17 -1.86 -21.78
C ILE A 754 -49.10 -2.23 -23.27
N LYS A 755 -50.15 -2.86 -23.84
CA LYS A 755 -50.28 -3.08 -25.30
C LYS A 755 -50.27 -1.80 -26.17
N GLN A 756 -50.43 -0.60 -25.58
CA GLN A 756 -50.34 0.68 -26.30
C GLN A 756 -48.96 1.36 -26.19
N TYR A 757 -48.14 1.00 -25.20
CA TYR A 757 -46.84 1.65 -24.94
C TYR A 757 -45.63 0.75 -25.24
N VAL A 758 -45.81 -0.57 -25.33
CA VAL A 758 -44.77 -1.53 -25.71
C VAL A 758 -44.97 -1.96 -27.16
N PRO A 759 -43.93 -2.04 -28.00
CA PRO A 759 -44.03 -2.54 -29.38
C PRO A 759 -44.71 -3.91 -29.44
N SER A 760 -45.67 -4.08 -30.35
CA SER A 760 -46.53 -5.27 -30.43
C SER A 760 -45.75 -6.59 -30.50
N VAL A 761 -44.65 -6.62 -31.25
CA VAL A 761 -43.78 -7.80 -31.40
C VAL A 761 -43.12 -8.22 -30.08
N LEU A 762 -42.67 -7.27 -29.26
CA LEU A 762 -42.09 -7.55 -27.94
C LEU A 762 -43.16 -8.04 -26.96
N TYR A 763 -44.34 -7.41 -26.99
CA TYR A 763 -45.47 -7.84 -26.17
C TYR A 763 -45.90 -9.27 -26.53
N GLU A 764 -46.05 -9.59 -27.83
CA GLU A 764 -46.49 -10.91 -28.28
C GLU A 764 -45.45 -12.01 -28.04
N LYS A 765 -44.14 -11.72 -28.12
CA LYS A 765 -43.11 -12.68 -27.65
C LYS A 765 -43.22 -12.94 -26.15
N ALA A 766 -43.15 -11.88 -25.33
CA ALA A 766 -43.25 -12.01 -23.88
C ALA A 766 -44.57 -12.68 -23.44
N GLU A 767 -45.68 -12.45 -24.15
CA GLU A 767 -46.99 -13.07 -23.87
C GLU A 767 -47.04 -14.58 -24.15
N ASN A 768 -46.21 -15.11 -25.06
CA ASN A 768 -46.32 -16.48 -25.59
C ASN A 768 -45.12 -17.41 -25.30
N THR A 769 -43.88 -16.90 -25.12
CA THR A 769 -42.69 -17.76 -24.99
C THR A 769 -42.19 -17.91 -23.55
N GLY A 770 -42.36 -16.88 -22.72
CA GLY A 770 -41.97 -16.89 -21.31
C GLY A 770 -40.54 -16.44 -21.00
N ASP A 771 -39.87 -15.82 -21.98
CA ASP A 771 -38.48 -15.38 -21.90
C ASP A 771 -38.33 -14.00 -21.21
N THR A 772 -37.12 -13.66 -20.76
CA THR A 772 -36.83 -12.34 -20.16
C THR A 772 -36.49 -11.28 -21.20
N ASP A 773 -36.50 -10.00 -20.82
CA ASP A 773 -36.17 -8.90 -21.72
C ASP A 773 -34.75 -8.99 -22.30
N GLU A 774 -33.81 -9.63 -21.57
CA GLU A 774 -32.48 -9.93 -22.09
C GLU A 774 -32.46 -11.06 -23.14
N ASP A 775 -33.36 -12.03 -23.03
CA ASP A 775 -33.39 -13.20 -23.91
C ASP A 775 -34.05 -12.84 -25.26
N ILE A 776 -35.12 -12.03 -25.23
CA ILE A 776 -35.76 -11.48 -26.43
C ILE A 776 -34.79 -10.57 -27.21
N GLY A 777 -33.84 -9.92 -26.52
CA GLY A 777 -32.75 -9.18 -27.14
C GLY A 777 -31.59 -10.03 -27.69
N LYS A 778 -31.41 -11.27 -27.19
CA LYS A 778 -30.33 -12.18 -27.60
C LYS A 778 -30.68 -13.07 -28.80
N GLU A 779 -31.96 -13.33 -29.06
CA GLU A 779 -32.40 -14.13 -30.23
C GLU A 779 -32.15 -13.50 -31.63
N VAL A 780 -31.44 -12.38 -31.71
CA VAL A 780 -30.87 -11.90 -32.99
C VAL A 780 -29.54 -12.61 -33.32
N ASP A 781 -28.85 -13.17 -32.32
CA ASP A 781 -27.56 -13.87 -32.44
C ASP A 781 -27.52 -15.15 -31.57
N ASP A 782 -27.89 -16.32 -32.13
CA ASP A 782 -27.50 -17.60 -31.50
C ASP A 782 -27.20 -18.74 -32.50
N CYS A 783 -25.96 -19.24 -32.46
CA CYS A 783 -25.54 -20.60 -32.85
C CYS A 783 -24.08 -20.86 -32.41
N PRO A 784 -23.64 -22.13 -32.17
CA PRO A 784 -23.59 -22.54 -30.77
C PRO A 784 -22.24 -23.08 -30.25
N LYS A 785 -22.15 -23.00 -28.91
CA LYS A 785 -21.28 -23.68 -27.91
C LYS A 785 -20.47 -24.92 -28.36
N ASN A 786 -19.27 -25.07 -27.77
CA ASN A 786 -18.89 -26.34 -27.09
C ASN A 786 -17.59 -26.27 -26.24
N GLY A 787 -17.49 -27.12 -25.22
CA GLY A 787 -16.20 -27.67 -24.74
C GLY A 787 -15.64 -27.18 -23.39
N SER A 788 -16.15 -27.70 -22.28
CA SER A 788 -15.62 -27.48 -20.92
C SER A 788 -14.32 -28.26 -20.60
N ARG A 789 -13.46 -27.72 -19.71
CA ARG A 789 -13.03 -28.34 -18.42
C ARG A 789 -11.72 -27.76 -17.85
N GLN A 790 -11.74 -27.56 -16.52
CA GLN A 790 -10.60 -27.20 -15.66
C GLN A 790 -9.58 -28.35 -15.47
N GLY A 791 -8.40 -27.99 -14.96
CA GLY A 791 -7.49 -28.84 -14.22
C GLY A 791 -6.47 -27.95 -13.48
N GLN A 792 -6.11 -28.27 -12.24
CA GLN A 792 -5.06 -27.57 -11.49
C GLN A 792 -3.73 -28.33 -11.58
N GLY A 793 -2.61 -27.64 -11.32
CA GLY A 793 -1.29 -28.23 -11.19
C GLY A 793 -0.26 -27.19 -10.71
N GLN A 794 0.62 -27.60 -9.81
CA GLN A 794 1.82 -26.84 -9.41
C GLN A 794 3.03 -27.34 -10.22
N GLY A 795 4.13 -26.58 -10.25
CA GLY A 795 5.36 -27.01 -10.92
C GLY A 795 6.54 -26.08 -10.64
N GLN A 796 7.76 -26.65 -10.61
CA GLN A 796 9.02 -25.93 -10.37
C GLN A 796 9.89 -25.94 -11.63
N GLY A 797 10.69 -24.89 -11.85
CA GLY A 797 11.62 -24.79 -12.99
C GLY A 797 12.92 -24.05 -12.66
N GLN A 798 14.02 -24.43 -13.31
CA GLN A 798 15.34 -23.81 -13.18
C GLN A 798 15.71 -22.98 -14.41
N GLY A 799 16.48 -21.90 -14.24
CA GLY A 799 16.96 -21.05 -15.33
C GLY A 799 18.44 -20.64 -15.19
N GLN A 800 19.12 -20.45 -16.33
CA GLN A 800 20.50 -19.95 -16.42
C GLN A 800 20.54 -18.53 -16.98
N GLY A 801 21.40 -17.68 -16.41
CA GLY A 801 21.68 -16.34 -16.93
C GLY A 801 23.16 -16.11 -17.23
N ARG A 802 23.47 -15.38 -18.32
CA ARG A 802 24.80 -14.81 -18.59
C ARG A 802 24.85 -13.34 -18.18
N GLY A 803 25.92 -12.94 -17.52
CA GLY A 803 26.23 -11.54 -17.23
C GLY A 803 27.69 -11.21 -17.56
N GLN A 804 27.94 -9.96 -17.94
CA GLN A 804 29.28 -9.36 -17.99
C GLN A 804 29.44 -8.41 -16.81
N GLY A 805 30.55 -8.55 -16.09
CA GLY A 805 30.95 -7.65 -15.01
C GLY A 805 32.47 -7.64 -14.88
N GLN A 806 33.04 -6.48 -14.57
CA GLN A 806 34.46 -6.38 -14.23
C GLN A 806 34.64 -6.62 -12.74
N GLY A 807 35.51 -7.58 -12.38
CA GLY A 807 35.86 -7.89 -11.00
C GLY A 807 37.28 -8.40 -10.91
N GLN A 808 37.99 -8.04 -9.83
CA GLN A 808 39.27 -8.63 -9.48
C GLN A 808 39.02 -9.80 -8.53
N GLY A 809 39.61 -10.96 -8.82
CA GLY A 809 39.53 -12.15 -7.97
C GLY A 809 40.83 -12.93 -7.98
N GLN A 810 41.23 -13.44 -6.81
CA GLN A 810 42.24 -14.49 -6.68
C GLN A 810 41.52 -15.84 -6.57
N GLY A 811 41.97 -16.84 -7.34
CA GLY A 811 41.45 -18.21 -7.26
C GLY A 811 42.54 -19.19 -6.82
N GLN A 812 42.19 -20.13 -5.94
CA GLN A 812 42.96 -21.35 -5.70
C GLN A 812 42.21 -22.53 -6.33
N GLY A 813 42.89 -23.28 -7.21
CA GLY A 813 42.37 -24.53 -7.77
C GLY A 813 43.14 -25.72 -7.20
N GLN A 814 42.44 -26.79 -6.81
CA GLN A 814 43.08 -28.07 -6.49
C GLN A 814 43.28 -28.90 -7.76
N GLY A 815 44.53 -28.97 -8.22
CA GLY A 815 45.03 -29.92 -9.20
C GLY A 815 46.46 -30.29 -8.84
N ARG A 816 46.92 -31.50 -9.22
CA ARG A 816 48.29 -31.95 -8.92
C ARG A 816 49.33 -31.24 -9.80
N CYS A 817 49.64 -29.98 -9.48
CA CYS A 817 50.92 -29.28 -9.71
C CYS A 817 50.83 -27.86 -9.09
N GLN A 818 51.88 -27.40 -8.43
CA GLN A 818 51.89 -26.08 -7.77
C GLN A 818 52.17 -24.94 -8.76
N GLY A 819 51.41 -23.85 -8.65
CA GLY A 819 51.71 -22.58 -9.32
C GLY A 819 50.65 -21.52 -8.98
N GLN A 820 51.08 -20.35 -8.50
CA GLN A 820 50.23 -19.16 -8.35
C GLN A 820 50.54 -18.15 -9.45
N GLY A 821 49.51 -17.59 -10.08
CA GLY A 821 49.63 -16.49 -11.02
C GLY A 821 48.40 -15.58 -10.93
N GLN A 822 48.62 -14.27 -10.89
CA GLN A 822 47.54 -13.28 -10.97
C GLN A 822 47.42 -12.76 -12.41
N GLY A 823 46.21 -12.67 -12.92
CA GLY A 823 45.90 -12.03 -14.20
C GLY A 823 44.54 -11.35 -14.14
N GLN A 824 44.42 -10.19 -14.79
CA GLN A 824 43.13 -9.53 -15.01
C GLN A 824 42.58 -10.00 -16.37
N GLY A 825 41.32 -10.44 -16.39
CA GLY A 825 40.64 -10.84 -17.62
C GLY A 825 39.15 -10.54 -17.53
N GLN A 826 38.55 -10.09 -18.64
CA GLN A 826 37.10 -9.97 -18.76
C GLN A 826 36.52 -11.32 -19.20
N GLY A 827 35.54 -11.84 -18.44
CA GLY A 827 34.90 -13.12 -18.73
C GLY A 827 33.37 -13.03 -18.63
N GLN A 828 32.67 -13.76 -19.49
CA GLN A 828 31.23 -14.02 -19.34
C GLN A 828 31.01 -15.23 -18.45
N GLY A 829 30.32 -15.06 -17.32
CA GLY A 829 29.91 -16.17 -16.46
C GLY A 829 28.47 -16.61 -16.73
N GLN A 830 28.20 -17.92 -16.66
CA GLN A 830 26.85 -18.47 -16.50
C GLN A 830 26.61 -18.85 -15.04
N GLY A 831 25.54 -18.32 -14.46
CA GLY A 831 25.05 -18.73 -13.14
C GLY A 831 23.71 -19.46 -13.24
N GLN A 832 23.53 -20.49 -12.41
CA GLN A 832 22.20 -21.05 -12.09
C GLN A 832 21.76 -20.52 -10.74
N GLY A 833 20.51 -20.04 -10.68
CA GLY A 833 19.83 -19.72 -9.43
C GLY A 833 18.43 -20.33 -9.44
N GLN A 834 18.03 -20.93 -8.32
CA GLN A 834 16.63 -21.25 -8.05
C GLN A 834 16.02 -20.11 -7.24
N GLY A 835 15.03 -19.44 -7.81
CA GLY A 835 14.21 -18.45 -7.13
C GLY A 835 12.74 -18.79 -7.30
N GLN A 836 11.99 -18.80 -6.19
CA GLN A 836 10.53 -18.72 -6.26
C GLN A 836 10.16 -17.25 -6.36
N GLY A 837 9.70 -16.84 -7.54
CA GLY A 837 8.99 -15.60 -7.77
C GLY A 837 7.76 -15.90 -8.63
N GLN A 838 6.68 -15.15 -8.41
CA GLN A 838 5.61 -15.08 -9.41
C GLN A 838 6.16 -14.32 -10.66
N GLY A 839 5.64 -14.63 -11.87
CA GLY A 839 6.43 -14.81 -13.12
C GLY A 839 6.84 -13.62 -14.03
N GLN A 840 6.45 -13.62 -15.34
CA GLN A 840 6.66 -12.51 -16.30
C GLN A 840 5.41 -12.22 -17.18
N GLY A 841 4.75 -11.05 -17.06
CA GLY A 841 3.65 -10.48 -17.87
C GLY A 841 3.98 -10.13 -19.34
N GLN A 842 2.98 -9.72 -20.15
CA GLN A 842 3.22 -9.07 -21.46
C GLN A 842 2.02 -8.45 -22.19
N GLY A 843 2.21 -7.22 -22.70
CA GLY A 843 1.34 -6.58 -23.69
C GLY A 843 1.69 -6.94 -25.14
N GLN A 844 0.80 -6.58 -26.07
CA GLN A 844 1.02 -6.77 -27.50
C GLN A 844 2.08 -5.80 -28.03
N ARG A 845 3.10 -6.34 -28.71
CA ARG A 845 4.23 -5.57 -29.24
C ARG A 845 3.90 -5.02 -30.63
N LYS A 846 3.81 -3.70 -30.79
CA LYS A 846 3.93 -3.08 -32.12
C LYS A 846 5.38 -3.18 -32.59
N MET A 847 5.57 -3.39 -33.90
CA MET A 847 6.87 -3.29 -34.53
C MET A 847 7.26 -1.82 -34.63
N ASP A 848 8.23 -1.41 -33.81
CA ASP A 848 8.81 -0.08 -33.85
C ASP A 848 9.78 0.00 -35.04
N LEU A 849 9.42 0.79 -36.05
CA LEU A 849 10.25 1.00 -37.24
C LEU A 849 11.21 2.17 -37.11
N GLU A 850 11.07 3.02 -36.08
CA GLU A 850 12.01 4.11 -35.82
C GLU A 850 13.26 3.51 -35.15
N ALA A 851 13.07 2.73 -34.09
CA ALA A 851 14.15 1.94 -33.48
C ALA A 851 14.85 0.97 -34.45
N LEU A 852 14.12 0.41 -35.42
CA LEU A 852 14.71 -0.49 -36.43
C LEU A 852 15.56 0.26 -37.47
N ASN A 853 15.15 1.47 -37.86
CA ASN A 853 15.92 2.30 -38.80
C ASN A 853 17.15 2.94 -38.11
N GLU A 854 17.05 3.39 -36.86
CA GLU A 854 18.21 3.86 -36.09
C GLU A 854 19.29 2.78 -35.95
N PHE A 855 18.89 1.55 -35.61
CA PHE A 855 19.84 0.45 -35.42
C PHE A 855 20.59 0.07 -36.72
N LEU A 856 19.93 0.20 -37.87
CA LEU A 856 20.52 -0.14 -39.18
C LEU A 856 21.31 1.02 -39.83
N LEU A 857 21.08 2.27 -39.43
CA LEU A 857 21.88 3.42 -39.89
C LEU A 857 23.34 3.36 -39.41
N LEU A 858 23.62 2.60 -38.35
CA LEU A 858 24.96 2.36 -37.82
C LEU A 858 25.78 1.37 -38.69
N GLU A 859 25.14 0.56 -39.54
CA GLU A 859 25.80 -0.42 -40.42
C GLU A 859 25.70 -0.04 -41.91
N GLY A 860 26.39 1.05 -42.29
CA GLY A 860 26.92 1.28 -43.64
C GLY A 860 25.98 1.09 -44.84
N GLN A 861 25.24 2.14 -45.21
CA GLN A 861 24.46 2.28 -46.46
C GLN A 861 23.54 1.11 -46.83
N ARG A 862 22.32 1.12 -46.28
CA ARG A 862 21.15 0.47 -46.90
C ARG A 862 19.97 1.44 -47.01
N LYS A 863 19.12 1.20 -48.01
CA LYS A 863 17.93 2.02 -48.30
C LYS A 863 16.96 2.02 -47.10
N PRO A 864 16.32 3.15 -46.77
CA PRO A 864 15.44 3.27 -45.59
C PRO A 864 14.24 2.32 -45.66
N ILE A 865 13.88 1.73 -44.52
CA ILE A 865 12.74 0.82 -44.41
C ILE A 865 11.48 1.61 -44.06
N ILE A 866 10.42 1.47 -44.87
CA ILE A 866 9.12 2.12 -44.62
C ILE A 866 7.95 1.13 -44.64
N LYS A 867 6.85 1.51 -43.99
CA LYS A 867 5.56 0.81 -44.11
C LYS A 867 4.96 1.03 -45.49
N LEU A 868 4.25 0.03 -46.00
CA LEU A 868 3.57 0.08 -47.30
C LEU A 868 2.63 1.29 -47.46
N ASN A 869 1.93 1.68 -46.38
CA ASN A 869 1.02 2.83 -46.38
C ASN A 869 1.70 4.21 -46.29
N LYS A 870 3.04 4.26 -46.26
CA LYS A 870 3.83 5.48 -46.44
C LYS A 870 4.28 5.70 -47.90
N LEU A 871 3.95 4.78 -48.82
CA LEU A 871 4.08 5.02 -50.26
C LEU A 871 3.01 6.00 -50.76
N GLN A 872 3.32 6.77 -51.80
CA GLN A 872 2.30 7.61 -52.45
C GLN A 872 1.27 6.72 -53.17
N ILE A 873 -0.01 7.00 -52.92
CA ILE A 873 -1.12 6.29 -53.55
C ILE A 873 -1.05 6.42 -55.07
N ASN A 874 -1.35 5.33 -55.77
CA ASN A 874 -1.32 5.17 -57.23
C ASN A 874 0.04 5.42 -57.91
N THR A 875 1.12 5.57 -57.17
CA THR A 875 2.48 5.74 -57.72
C THR A 875 3.16 4.37 -57.88
N PRO A 876 3.72 4.03 -59.07
CA PRO A 876 4.43 2.78 -59.30
C PRO A 876 5.90 2.88 -58.89
N TYR A 877 6.34 2.00 -57.99
CA TYR A 877 7.73 1.87 -57.57
C TYR A 877 8.31 0.56 -58.09
N LYS A 878 9.41 0.63 -58.86
CA LYS A 878 10.00 -0.56 -59.48
C LYS A 878 10.60 -1.49 -58.41
N ILE A 879 10.43 -2.80 -58.56
CA ILE A 879 10.97 -3.79 -57.63
C ILE A 879 12.34 -4.25 -58.17
N SER A 880 13.39 -3.82 -57.49
CA SER A 880 14.78 -4.16 -57.82
C SER A 880 15.22 -5.52 -57.26
N GLU A 881 14.73 -5.90 -56.08
CA GLU A 881 14.95 -7.21 -55.46
C GLU A 881 13.71 -7.62 -54.64
N ALA A 882 13.51 -8.93 -54.44
CA ALA A 882 12.51 -9.47 -53.52
C ALA A 882 13.11 -10.67 -52.76
N LYS A 883 12.80 -10.81 -51.46
CA LYS A 883 13.27 -11.92 -50.62
C LYS A 883 12.33 -12.25 -49.47
N VAL A 884 12.31 -13.51 -49.02
CA VAL A 884 11.73 -13.86 -47.70
C VAL A 884 12.77 -13.54 -46.64
N THR A 885 12.34 -12.99 -45.51
CA THR A 885 13.14 -12.93 -44.29
C THR A 885 12.37 -13.54 -43.13
N ALA A 886 12.98 -14.52 -42.47
CA ALA A 886 12.48 -15.09 -41.23
C ALA A 886 12.68 -14.08 -40.09
N SER A 887 11.62 -13.76 -39.36
CA SER A 887 11.66 -12.85 -38.21
C SER A 887 11.14 -13.55 -36.95
N LYS A 888 11.37 -12.94 -35.77
CA LYS A 888 10.76 -13.37 -34.50
C LYS A 888 9.22 -13.30 -34.49
N PHE A 889 8.60 -12.79 -35.57
CA PHE A 889 7.16 -12.65 -35.76
C PHE A 889 6.63 -13.46 -36.96
N GLY A 890 7.45 -14.35 -37.54
CA GLY A 890 7.12 -15.14 -38.73
C GLY A 890 7.83 -14.66 -40.01
N ASP A 891 7.62 -15.39 -41.11
CA ASP A 891 8.20 -15.07 -42.41
C ASP A 891 7.53 -13.84 -43.04
N SER A 892 8.34 -12.90 -43.52
CA SER A 892 7.88 -11.69 -44.22
C SER A 892 8.54 -11.57 -45.59
N VAL A 893 7.75 -11.21 -46.62
CA VAL A 893 8.31 -10.80 -47.92
C VAL A 893 8.79 -9.36 -47.84
N VAL A 894 10.04 -9.15 -48.20
CA VAL A 894 10.72 -7.86 -48.28
C VAL A 894 10.91 -7.52 -49.74
N LEU A 895 10.47 -6.34 -50.16
CA LEU A 895 10.66 -5.79 -51.50
C LEU A 895 11.62 -4.61 -51.42
N GLU A 896 12.67 -4.66 -52.25
CA GLU A 896 13.60 -3.56 -52.41
C GLU A 896 13.21 -2.73 -53.63
N LEU A 897 12.81 -1.49 -53.39
CA LEU A 897 12.46 -0.50 -54.40
C LEU A 897 13.71 0.34 -54.74
N ASP A 898 13.62 1.21 -55.75
CA ASP A 898 14.78 1.97 -56.25
C ASP A 898 15.49 2.78 -55.14
N ASP A 899 14.74 3.39 -54.22
CA ASP A 899 15.23 4.29 -53.15
C ASP A 899 14.84 3.88 -51.72
N LYS A 900 14.01 2.83 -51.52
CA LYS A 900 13.53 2.38 -50.18
C LYS A 900 13.23 0.89 -50.11
N VAL A 901 13.05 0.35 -48.90
CA VAL A 901 12.65 -1.04 -48.65
C VAL A 901 11.26 -1.09 -48.03
N VAL A 902 10.42 -2.04 -48.46
CA VAL A 902 9.05 -2.22 -47.96
C VAL A 902 8.80 -3.67 -47.57
N PHE A 903 8.19 -3.86 -46.39
CA PHE A 903 7.71 -5.15 -45.91
C PHE A 903 6.25 -5.35 -46.28
N LEU A 904 5.91 -6.53 -46.81
CA LEU A 904 4.52 -6.92 -47.05
C LEU A 904 3.91 -7.55 -45.79
N PRO A 905 2.59 -7.38 -45.54
CA PRO A 905 1.92 -7.98 -44.39
C PRO A 905 2.02 -9.52 -44.39
N PRO A 906 2.12 -10.19 -43.22
CA PRO A 906 2.33 -11.65 -43.15
C PRO A 906 1.31 -12.51 -43.92
N ARG A 907 0.03 -12.08 -44.01
CA ARG A 907 -1.00 -12.77 -44.82
C ARG A 907 -0.70 -12.76 -46.32
N SER A 908 0.05 -11.76 -46.81
CA SER A 908 0.51 -11.67 -48.20
C SER A 908 1.72 -12.58 -48.45
N THR A 909 2.54 -12.83 -47.42
CA THR A 909 3.75 -13.65 -47.51
C THR A 909 3.46 -15.07 -47.96
N GLU A 910 2.43 -15.72 -47.41
CA GLU A 910 2.11 -17.13 -47.73
C GLU A 910 1.80 -17.34 -49.22
N VAL A 911 1.19 -16.35 -49.87
CA VAL A 911 0.87 -16.37 -51.31
C VAL A 911 2.08 -15.96 -52.15
N LEU A 912 2.75 -14.87 -51.77
CA LEU A 912 3.78 -14.24 -52.60
C LEU A 912 5.16 -14.90 -52.50
N LYS A 913 5.44 -15.69 -51.44
CA LYS A 913 6.73 -16.40 -51.27
C LYS A 913 7.09 -17.29 -52.46
N ASN A 914 6.11 -17.87 -53.12
CA ASN A 914 6.31 -18.74 -54.29
C ASN A 914 6.65 -17.98 -55.58
N HIS A 915 6.44 -16.65 -55.62
CA HIS A 915 6.62 -15.79 -56.80
C HIS A 915 7.79 -14.80 -56.68
N ILE A 916 8.64 -14.94 -55.67
CA ILE A 916 9.71 -13.98 -55.36
C ILE A 916 10.70 -13.78 -56.51
N LEU A 917 11.10 -14.86 -57.20
CA LEU A 917 12.00 -14.79 -58.36
C LEU A 917 11.37 -14.06 -59.56
N GLU A 918 10.04 -14.06 -59.66
CA GLU A 918 9.31 -13.32 -60.69
C GLU A 918 9.18 -11.84 -60.34
N LEU A 919 9.02 -11.50 -59.06
CA LEU A 919 8.89 -10.13 -58.55
C LEU A 919 10.23 -9.38 -58.51
N GLY A 920 11.31 -10.06 -58.08
CA GLY A 920 12.62 -9.45 -57.81
C GLY A 920 13.55 -9.28 -59.02
N ASN A 921 13.03 -9.18 -60.24
CA ASN A 921 13.82 -9.13 -61.47
C ASN A 921 13.66 -7.82 -62.28
N GLY A 922 13.08 -6.78 -61.69
CA GLY A 922 12.89 -5.48 -62.35
C GLY A 922 11.76 -5.43 -63.40
N ARG A 923 10.95 -6.48 -63.55
CA ARG A 923 9.78 -6.50 -64.47
C ARG A 923 8.46 -6.11 -63.84
N TYR A 924 8.42 -5.84 -62.53
CA TYR A 924 7.19 -5.47 -61.82
C TYR A 924 7.42 -4.24 -60.94
N SER A 925 6.38 -3.40 -60.89
CA SER A 925 6.31 -2.25 -60.00
C SER A 925 5.19 -2.45 -58.98
N LEU A 926 5.50 -2.15 -57.72
CA LEU A 926 4.55 -2.09 -56.61
C LEU A 926 3.77 -0.77 -56.69
N VAL A 927 2.44 -0.84 -56.67
CA VAL A 927 1.54 0.32 -56.56
C VAL A 927 0.72 0.17 -55.29
N PHE A 928 0.87 1.10 -54.35
CA PHE A 928 -0.05 1.23 -53.22
C PHE A 928 -1.34 1.92 -53.69
N ILE A 929 -2.50 1.35 -53.39
CA ILE A 929 -3.81 1.82 -53.89
C ILE A 929 -4.57 2.59 -52.78
N GLY A 930 -4.18 2.41 -51.53
CA GLY A 930 -4.82 3.04 -50.36
C GLY A 930 -5.16 1.99 -49.30
N GLU A 931 -6.01 2.36 -48.34
CA GLU A 931 -6.45 1.48 -47.27
C GLU A 931 -7.96 1.23 -47.37
N LYS A 932 -8.39 0.00 -47.07
CA LYS A 932 -9.80 -0.38 -47.01
C LYS A 932 -10.14 -0.85 -45.60
N ASP A 933 -11.12 -0.21 -44.98
CA ASP A 933 -11.66 -0.70 -43.71
C ASP A 933 -12.28 -2.10 -43.91
N THR A 934 -11.96 -3.01 -42.98
CA THR A 934 -12.45 -4.38 -42.95
C THR A 934 -13.39 -4.64 -41.77
N GLY A 935 -13.82 -3.60 -41.04
CA GLY A 935 -14.68 -3.73 -39.86
C GLY A 935 -14.01 -4.45 -38.69
N LYS A 936 -12.67 -4.45 -38.61
CA LYS A 936 -11.88 -5.18 -37.59
C LYS A 936 -10.82 -4.31 -36.92
N GLY A 937 -11.06 -3.01 -36.82
CA GLY A 937 -10.23 -2.05 -36.07
C GLY A 937 -8.85 -1.73 -36.64
N ASN A 938 -8.42 -2.37 -37.73
CA ASN A 938 -7.24 -1.99 -38.51
C ASN A 938 -7.58 -2.04 -40.00
N PRO A 939 -7.42 -0.94 -40.75
CA PRO A 939 -7.70 -0.96 -42.18
C PRO A 939 -6.64 -1.79 -42.94
N ALA A 940 -7.07 -2.51 -43.97
CA ALA A 940 -6.21 -3.34 -44.79
C ALA A 940 -5.56 -2.50 -45.91
N ALA A 941 -4.24 -2.49 -45.94
CA ALA A 941 -3.47 -1.88 -47.03
C ALA A 941 -3.72 -2.62 -48.36
N LEU A 942 -4.26 -1.91 -49.35
CA LEU A 942 -4.47 -2.40 -50.71
C LEU A 942 -3.28 -2.02 -51.59
N PHE A 943 -2.75 -3.00 -52.32
CA PHE A 943 -1.66 -2.81 -53.26
C PHE A 943 -1.82 -3.77 -54.45
N LYS A 944 -1.18 -3.44 -55.57
CA LYS A 944 -1.08 -4.32 -56.74
C LYS A 944 0.35 -4.32 -57.29
N PHE A 945 0.72 -5.41 -57.94
CA PHE A 945 1.85 -5.45 -58.84
C PHE A 945 1.36 -5.13 -60.24
N ILE A 946 1.96 -4.15 -60.89
CA ILE A 946 1.83 -3.94 -62.34
C ILE A 946 3.11 -4.42 -63.00
N LYS A 947 3.03 -4.93 -64.22
CA LYS A 947 4.22 -5.19 -65.03
C LYS A 947 4.83 -3.84 -65.44
N SER A 948 6.11 -3.64 -65.15
CA SER A 948 6.86 -2.41 -65.43
C SER A 948 7.06 -2.17 -66.93
#